data_AF-A0A7M4D3C4-F1
#
_entry.id   AF-A0A7M4D3C4-F1
#
_cell.length_a   1.000
_cell.length_b   1.000
_cell.length_c   1.000
_cell.angle_alpha   90.00
_cell.angle_beta   90.00
_cell.angle_gamma   90.00
#
_symmetry.space_group_name_H-M   'P 1'
#
loop_
_entity.id
_entity.type
_entity.pdbx_description
1 polymer ?
#
loop_
_entity_poly.entity_id
_entity_poly.type
_entity_poly.pdbx_seq_one_letter_code
_entity_poly.pdbx_strand_id
1 'polypeptide(L)'
;MESNPGKEQGINKIIAENIERLKELSAINQTTGIIKEGKSIEDTLQQICFILPKAWQYPEFTVARIVFDGQEYLSPGFRLSQWTLTQEFLTINNRSGRIEVCYVKKFPAQDEGPFLKEERHLIENIGNIIVGYINSETGKELLSRKRKIDPEKKEIIGPYVPVTNRKLLQDFLNKNNADRDIYHDLMPFKVKEILLVANLYDAYCIEREGRFSEQISSEYHQLNLTSMPRVTGVSNLEEAMEQLHSKHFDMIILMVGVDKKTPIVLSEHIKKEFPYISIFLLLNNDADIAMFEEQRAELKSVDKIFVWNGESQVFFAMIKSLEDKVNVENDTKIGLARVILLVEDSAKYYSRYMPMLYQSVLAQTQRIIDDVSTDAQYKILRLRARPKILLASNYEEAMNIYYRFREYLLCLISDVKFKKDGIFLDDAGISLVKEIKDEYPNMPVILQSSDVSNASHAFKLKASFIDKNSETLRGDIRLFIRQFLGFGDFVYKDAEGKEIATAKSLKEFEEYLYHIPAESLVYHAQKNHFSLWLMARGEIRVAKMIAPYHITDFKSAEDVRDYLINVIQNYRDEKNKGKVVEFNADFALNSNNIVTLSTGSLGGKGRGLAFINSMLFNLNLSRFVPGINIKAPMTAVIGVDEYESFLDRNNLLDRIKDMDDFEQIQRVFLDAELTQRLVQKIRIILKSFQQPLAIRSSGLFEDSLLQPVAGVFQTYLVPNNHPDLNTRVKQVTDAVKLVYSSIFSNDARLNVSAMNYKIDEEKMAVVIQEVVGNQYGSTFYPHISGVAQSYNYYPFGHMKPEEGYAVIGVGLGKYVVDGEKAFRFSPVFPTIENNSAKDQFKNSQVEFYAVDLNKKDLDLLEGDTAGLIRLDIDEAEEHGNLVHCASVYNSMSDTISPGLDIMGPRIINFANILKYNYIPLAKTIELVLDIIKEAMGSPIEIEFAVDLSKDKEGKASFYLLQIKPLVGNIDDYHIDLNEIDRSKLLMISEMSMGNGLVDDIVDVVYVVPELFKKDLTLEIADTISKINHEMREKNKRFVLIGPGRWGTRDRWIGIPVKWNDISFSKLIVETSFEDYPLEASSGSHFFHNVTSMNIGYSSIHHHSETSFIEYQLLKKQKLIGEYGAVRHVQFKNPLSIKLDGKKRLAVVSWE
;
A
#
# COMPACT_ATOMS: atom_id res chain seq x y z
N MET A 1 -30.42 28.63 -51.73
CA MET A 1 -29.55 27.79 -50.88
C MET A 1 -30.38 26.60 -50.45
N GLU A 2 -30.25 25.48 -51.14
CA GLU A 2 -30.96 24.25 -50.81
C GLU A 2 -30.38 23.65 -49.52
N SER A 3 -31.23 23.42 -48.52
CA SER A 3 -30.90 22.77 -47.26
C SER A 3 -30.47 21.33 -47.54
N ASN A 4 -29.23 21.00 -47.17
CA ASN A 4 -28.66 19.69 -47.40
C ASN A 4 -29.19 18.70 -46.33
N PRO A 5 -30.07 17.74 -46.67
CA PRO A 5 -30.80 16.92 -45.69
C PRO A 5 -29.87 16.02 -44.84
N GLY A 6 -28.65 15.73 -45.31
CA GLY A 6 -27.64 15.01 -44.53
C GLY A 6 -27.03 15.79 -43.36
N LYS A 7 -27.04 17.14 -43.41
CA LYS A 7 -26.58 17.98 -42.28
C LYS A 7 -27.64 18.09 -41.19
N GLU A 8 -28.93 18.20 -41.56
CA GLU A 8 -30.05 18.20 -40.61
C GLU A 8 -30.17 16.86 -39.87
N GLN A 9 -29.95 15.73 -40.56
CA GLN A 9 -29.93 14.42 -39.90
C GLN A 9 -28.77 14.25 -38.90
N GLY A 10 -27.59 14.78 -39.20
CA GLY A 10 -26.45 14.78 -38.27
C GLY A 10 -26.69 15.64 -37.03
N ILE A 11 -27.28 16.84 -37.20
CA ILE A 11 -27.62 17.74 -36.10
C ILE A 11 -28.72 17.14 -35.23
N ASN A 12 -29.78 16.58 -35.83
CA ASN A 12 -30.87 15.94 -35.06
C ASN A 12 -30.39 14.70 -34.28
N LYS A 13 -29.40 13.96 -34.80
CA LYS A 13 -28.77 12.86 -34.09
C LYS A 13 -27.98 13.34 -32.87
N ILE A 14 -27.17 14.40 -33.03
CA ILE A 14 -26.41 15.01 -31.92
C ILE A 14 -27.36 15.61 -30.86
N ILE A 15 -28.45 16.24 -31.28
CA ILE A 15 -29.47 16.76 -30.36
C ILE A 15 -30.12 15.61 -29.58
N ALA A 16 -30.46 14.51 -30.24
CA ALA A 16 -31.04 13.34 -29.58
C ALA A 16 -30.06 12.69 -28.58
N GLU A 17 -28.79 12.50 -28.97
CA GLU A 17 -27.72 12.00 -28.09
C GLU A 17 -27.50 12.92 -26.88
N ASN A 18 -27.54 14.25 -27.07
CA ASN A 18 -27.43 15.21 -25.99
C ASN A 18 -28.64 15.20 -25.05
N ILE A 19 -29.87 15.03 -25.57
CA ILE A 19 -31.08 14.93 -24.76
C ILE A 19 -31.02 13.67 -23.88
N GLU A 20 -30.61 12.53 -24.41
CA GLU A 20 -30.45 11.30 -23.63
C GLU A 20 -29.32 11.46 -22.59
N ARG A 21 -28.22 12.14 -22.94
CA ARG A 21 -27.15 12.45 -21.98
C ARG A 21 -27.60 13.38 -20.84
N LEU A 22 -28.45 14.35 -21.14
CA LEU A 22 -29.04 15.25 -20.13
C LEU A 22 -30.00 14.50 -19.18
N LYS A 23 -30.78 13.54 -19.70
CA LYS A 23 -31.64 12.68 -18.86
C LYS A 23 -30.80 11.81 -17.92
N GLU A 24 -29.73 11.20 -18.42
CA GLU A 24 -28.79 10.40 -17.63
C GLU A 24 -28.18 11.23 -16.48
N LEU A 25 -27.64 12.41 -16.80
CA LEU A 25 -27.03 13.30 -15.80
C LEU A 25 -28.06 13.82 -14.79
N SER A 26 -29.27 14.14 -15.24
CA SER A 26 -30.37 14.56 -14.38
C SER A 26 -30.74 13.47 -13.38
N ALA A 27 -30.85 12.22 -13.82
CA ALA A 27 -31.14 11.07 -12.96
C ALA A 27 -30.05 10.84 -11.92
N ILE A 28 -28.78 10.85 -12.32
CA ILE A 28 -27.63 10.72 -11.42
C ILE A 28 -27.62 11.83 -10.36
N ASN A 29 -27.86 13.07 -10.78
CA ASN A 29 -27.89 14.23 -9.88
C ASN A 29 -29.08 14.18 -8.92
N GLN A 30 -30.26 13.79 -9.38
CA GLN A 30 -31.45 13.63 -8.53
C GLN A 30 -31.26 12.51 -7.51
N THR A 31 -30.72 11.36 -7.93
CA THR A 31 -30.37 10.26 -7.02
C THR A 31 -29.36 10.72 -5.96
N THR A 32 -28.32 11.45 -6.38
CA THR A 32 -27.33 12.01 -5.45
C THR A 32 -27.95 13.06 -4.52
N GLY A 33 -28.90 13.86 -5.01
CA GLY A 33 -29.68 14.81 -4.23
C GLY A 33 -30.53 14.14 -3.14
N ILE A 34 -31.29 13.10 -3.52
CA ILE A 34 -32.11 12.30 -2.60
C ILE A 34 -31.25 11.68 -1.49
N ILE A 35 -30.07 11.14 -1.83
CA ILE A 35 -29.10 10.61 -0.87
C ILE A 35 -28.60 11.69 0.11
N LYS A 36 -28.40 12.92 -0.37
CA LYS A 36 -27.94 14.06 0.44
C LYS A 36 -28.99 14.59 1.42
N GLU A 37 -30.26 14.23 1.27
CA GLU A 37 -31.33 14.60 2.21
C GLU A 37 -31.18 13.89 3.57
N GLY A 38 -30.37 12.83 3.66
CA GLY A 38 -30.06 12.15 4.93
C GLY A 38 -31.24 11.41 5.56
N LYS A 39 -32.17 10.91 4.73
CA LYS A 39 -33.32 10.10 5.16
C LYS A 39 -32.91 8.65 5.46
N SER A 40 -33.85 7.84 5.94
CA SER A 40 -33.62 6.40 6.14
C SER A 40 -33.26 5.70 4.82
N ILE A 41 -32.55 4.57 4.89
CA ILE A 41 -32.19 3.79 3.69
C ILE A 41 -33.46 3.42 2.92
N GLU A 42 -34.50 3.02 3.64
CA GLU A 42 -35.80 2.66 3.10
C GLU A 42 -36.44 3.82 2.31
N ASP A 43 -36.49 5.02 2.91
CA ASP A 43 -37.08 6.20 2.27
C ASP A 43 -36.25 6.64 1.05
N THR A 44 -34.92 6.59 1.16
CA THR A 44 -34.01 6.95 0.06
C THR A 44 -34.21 6.00 -1.13
N LEU A 45 -34.21 4.68 -0.91
CA LEU A 45 -34.41 3.70 -1.98
C LEU A 45 -35.80 3.84 -2.62
N GLN A 46 -36.84 4.12 -1.82
CA GLN A 46 -38.19 4.37 -2.32
C GLN A 46 -38.25 5.63 -3.21
N GLN A 47 -37.59 6.71 -2.80
CA GLN A 47 -37.54 7.95 -3.58
C GLN A 47 -36.74 7.80 -4.88
N ILE A 48 -35.62 7.06 -4.85
CA ILE A 48 -34.86 6.75 -6.05
C ILE A 48 -35.74 5.96 -7.04
N CYS A 49 -36.51 5.00 -6.54
CA CYS A 49 -37.42 4.21 -7.38
C CYS A 49 -38.50 5.07 -8.08
N PHE A 50 -38.92 6.19 -7.48
CA PHE A 50 -39.90 7.11 -8.08
C PHE A 50 -39.34 7.96 -9.23
N ILE A 51 -38.03 8.24 -9.24
CA ILE A 51 -37.43 9.09 -10.27
C ILE A 51 -36.88 8.30 -11.45
N LEU A 52 -36.51 7.03 -11.24
CA LEU A 52 -35.90 6.18 -12.27
C LEU A 52 -36.70 6.11 -13.59
N PRO A 53 -38.03 5.93 -13.59
CA PRO A 53 -38.80 5.88 -14.84
C PRO A 53 -38.63 7.11 -15.75
N LYS A 54 -38.37 8.30 -15.18
CA LYS A 54 -38.25 9.54 -15.96
C LYS A 54 -36.98 9.60 -16.81
N ALA A 55 -36.01 8.74 -16.51
CA ALA A 55 -34.69 8.78 -17.14
C ALA A 55 -34.56 7.84 -18.35
N TRP A 56 -35.56 6.99 -18.61
CA TRP A 56 -35.59 6.07 -19.75
C TRP A 56 -36.20 6.71 -20.99
N GLN A 57 -35.98 6.10 -22.16
CA GLN A 57 -36.42 6.57 -23.47
C GLN A 57 -37.94 6.69 -23.56
N TYR A 58 -38.67 5.79 -22.89
CA TYR A 58 -40.14 5.79 -22.83
C TYR A 58 -40.68 5.94 -21.40
N PRO A 59 -40.56 7.13 -20.76
CA PRO A 59 -40.90 7.30 -19.34
C PRO A 59 -42.31 6.88 -18.96
N GLU A 60 -43.30 7.18 -19.81
CA GLU A 60 -44.72 6.87 -19.58
C GLU A 60 -45.02 5.37 -19.52
N PHE A 61 -44.11 4.55 -20.06
CA PHE A 61 -44.24 3.09 -20.11
C PHE A 61 -43.14 2.40 -19.31
N THR A 62 -42.36 3.14 -18.52
CA THR A 62 -41.27 2.62 -17.70
C THR A 62 -41.74 2.46 -16.26
N VAL A 63 -41.39 1.35 -15.64
CA VAL A 63 -41.57 1.12 -14.20
C VAL A 63 -40.28 0.56 -13.61
N ALA A 64 -39.99 0.88 -12.35
CA ALA A 64 -38.77 0.48 -11.67
C ALA A 64 -39.09 -0.25 -10.36
N ARG A 65 -38.19 -1.16 -9.98
CA ARG A 65 -38.17 -1.83 -8.68
C ARG A 65 -36.74 -1.89 -8.16
N ILE A 66 -36.56 -1.62 -6.87
CA ILE A 66 -35.31 -1.88 -6.15
C ILE A 66 -35.61 -2.92 -5.09
N VAL A 67 -34.81 -3.97 -5.02
CA VAL A 67 -34.86 -4.99 -3.98
C VAL A 67 -33.59 -4.92 -3.17
N PHE A 68 -33.69 -4.76 -1.85
CA PHE A 68 -32.53 -4.74 -0.96
C PHE A 68 -32.87 -5.42 0.37
N ASP A 69 -32.03 -6.38 0.80
CA ASP A 69 -32.17 -7.09 2.07
C ASP A 69 -33.56 -7.71 2.31
N GLY A 70 -34.18 -8.23 1.24
CA GLY A 70 -35.52 -8.85 1.26
C GLY A 70 -36.70 -7.88 1.22
N GLN A 71 -36.46 -6.56 1.18
CA GLN A 71 -37.51 -5.54 0.98
C GLN A 71 -37.58 -5.06 -0.47
N GLU A 72 -38.79 -4.77 -0.94
CA GLU A 72 -39.05 -4.26 -2.30
C GLU A 72 -39.54 -2.79 -2.25
N TYR A 73 -38.94 -1.95 -3.08
CA TYR A 73 -39.31 -0.56 -3.29
C TYR A 73 -39.77 -0.38 -4.74
N LEU A 74 -40.98 0.16 -4.93
CA LEU A 74 -41.67 0.12 -6.24
C LEU A 74 -41.99 1.51 -6.76
N SER A 75 -41.84 1.72 -8.07
CA SER A 75 -42.40 2.90 -8.74
C SER A 75 -43.92 2.79 -8.87
N PRO A 76 -44.65 3.91 -9.02
CA PRO A 76 -46.10 3.86 -9.26
C PRO A 76 -46.45 3.01 -10.49
N GLY A 77 -47.45 2.14 -10.36
CA GLY A 77 -47.94 1.32 -11.47
C GLY A 77 -47.04 0.13 -11.85
N PHE A 78 -46.09 -0.27 -11.00
CA PHE A 78 -45.15 -1.37 -11.29
C PHE A 78 -45.85 -2.67 -11.73
N ARG A 79 -45.42 -3.21 -12.87
CA ARG A 79 -45.79 -4.53 -13.39
C ARG A 79 -44.56 -5.14 -14.04
N LEU A 80 -44.17 -6.32 -13.57
CA LEU A 80 -43.07 -7.07 -14.16
C LEU A 80 -43.44 -7.48 -15.59
N SER A 81 -42.50 -7.30 -16.52
CA SER A 81 -42.66 -7.70 -17.92
C SER A 81 -41.44 -8.47 -18.40
N GLN A 82 -41.55 -9.11 -19.56
CA GLN A 82 -40.41 -9.77 -20.22
C GLN A 82 -39.37 -8.77 -20.76
N TRP A 83 -39.66 -7.47 -20.75
CA TRP A 83 -38.76 -6.40 -21.19
C TRP A 83 -38.17 -5.71 -19.96
N THR A 84 -37.24 -6.41 -19.29
CA THR A 84 -36.63 -5.97 -18.03
C THR A 84 -35.12 -5.84 -18.19
N LEU A 85 -34.58 -4.72 -17.70
CA LEU A 85 -33.16 -4.46 -17.52
C LEU A 85 -32.83 -4.57 -16.03
N THR A 86 -31.85 -5.41 -15.68
CA THR A 86 -31.52 -5.70 -14.28
C THR A 86 -30.06 -5.37 -13.97
N GLN A 87 -29.83 -4.72 -12.83
CA GLN A 87 -28.50 -4.52 -12.25
C GLN A 87 -28.46 -5.05 -10.82
N GLU A 88 -27.65 -6.08 -10.58
CA GLU A 88 -27.37 -6.57 -9.23
C GLU A 88 -26.25 -5.79 -8.56
N PHE A 89 -26.29 -5.70 -7.23
CA PHE A 89 -25.26 -5.04 -6.45
C PHE A 89 -25.05 -5.72 -5.08
N LEU A 90 -23.82 -5.62 -4.56
CA LEU A 90 -23.41 -6.20 -3.27
C LEU A 90 -22.76 -5.13 -2.40
N THR A 91 -23.22 -5.01 -1.15
CA THR A 91 -22.67 -4.06 -0.16
C THR A 91 -21.43 -4.62 0.55
N ILE A 92 -20.69 -3.76 1.27
CA ILE A 92 -19.47 -4.15 2.01
C ILE A 92 -19.71 -5.20 3.12
N ASN A 93 -20.97 -5.34 3.56
CA ASN A 93 -21.40 -6.32 4.55
C ASN A 93 -22.03 -7.58 3.91
N ASN A 94 -21.76 -7.85 2.63
CA ASN A 94 -22.33 -8.97 1.86
C ASN A 94 -23.87 -8.99 1.79
N ARG A 95 -24.56 -7.85 1.95
CA ARG A 95 -25.98 -7.75 1.66
C ARG A 95 -26.18 -7.49 0.17
N SER A 96 -26.98 -8.33 -0.48
CA SER A 96 -27.30 -8.22 -1.90
C SER A 96 -28.53 -7.33 -2.13
N GLY A 97 -28.53 -6.65 -3.26
CA GLY A 97 -29.68 -5.96 -3.80
C GLY A 97 -29.68 -5.97 -5.32
N ARG A 98 -30.79 -5.55 -5.92
CA ARG A 98 -30.90 -5.39 -7.36
C ARG A 98 -31.84 -4.25 -7.73
N ILE A 99 -31.55 -3.61 -8.86
CA ILE A 99 -32.40 -2.62 -9.51
C ILE A 99 -32.95 -3.28 -10.77
N GLU A 100 -34.25 -3.15 -11.00
CA GLU A 100 -34.94 -3.63 -12.18
C GLU A 100 -35.72 -2.49 -12.80
N VAL A 101 -35.55 -2.29 -14.11
CA VAL A 101 -36.34 -1.32 -14.89
C VAL A 101 -37.04 -2.06 -16.01
N CYS A 102 -38.36 -1.91 -16.10
CA CYS A 102 -39.21 -2.66 -17.02
C CYS A 102 -39.99 -1.72 -17.94
N TYR A 103 -40.12 -2.10 -19.22
CA TYR A 103 -41.14 -1.50 -20.09
C TYR A 103 -42.45 -2.29 -20.01
N VAL A 104 -43.59 -1.63 -19.81
CA VAL A 104 -44.89 -2.30 -19.64
C VAL A 104 -45.55 -2.75 -20.97
N LYS A 105 -44.93 -2.44 -22.12
CA LYS A 105 -45.35 -2.87 -23.46
C LYS A 105 -44.14 -3.09 -24.37
N LYS A 106 -44.36 -3.74 -25.52
CA LYS A 106 -43.32 -4.01 -26.51
C LYS A 106 -42.87 -2.72 -27.21
N PHE A 107 -41.56 -2.53 -27.29
CA PHE A 107 -40.91 -1.48 -28.09
C PHE A 107 -39.94 -2.10 -29.11
N PRO A 108 -39.48 -1.34 -30.13
CA PRO A 108 -38.44 -1.79 -31.07
C PRO A 108 -37.17 -2.23 -30.33
N ALA A 109 -36.48 -3.23 -30.86
CA ALA A 109 -35.19 -3.64 -30.33
C ALA A 109 -34.11 -2.60 -30.62
N GLN A 110 -33.28 -2.32 -29.63
CA GLN A 110 -32.13 -1.42 -29.65
C GLN A 110 -30.88 -2.25 -29.30
N ASP A 111 -30.07 -1.83 -28.32
CA ASP A 111 -28.81 -2.49 -27.93
C ASP A 111 -29.03 -3.71 -27.03
N GLU A 112 -29.85 -3.59 -25.98
CA GLU A 112 -30.15 -4.68 -25.04
C GLU A 112 -31.66 -4.88 -24.92
N GLY A 113 -32.23 -5.71 -25.79
CA GLY A 113 -33.68 -5.78 -25.94
C GLY A 113 -34.22 -4.44 -26.42
N PRO A 114 -35.24 -3.82 -25.80
CA PRO A 114 -35.72 -2.49 -26.14
C PRO A 114 -34.93 -1.33 -25.52
N PHE A 115 -33.83 -1.59 -24.79
CA PHE A 115 -33.07 -0.57 -24.05
C PHE A 115 -31.85 -0.08 -24.84
N LEU A 116 -31.54 1.22 -24.69
CA LEU A 116 -30.35 1.87 -25.24
C LEU A 116 -29.11 1.54 -24.41
N LYS A 117 -27.93 1.60 -25.04
CA LYS A 117 -26.65 1.46 -24.33
C LYS A 117 -26.50 2.48 -23.19
N GLU A 118 -26.94 3.71 -23.38
CA GLU A 118 -26.91 4.76 -22.35
C GLU A 118 -27.75 4.39 -21.12
N GLU A 119 -28.90 3.73 -21.31
CA GLU A 119 -29.77 3.27 -20.21
C GLU A 119 -29.13 2.13 -19.41
N ARG A 120 -28.35 1.26 -20.06
CA ARG A 120 -27.54 0.24 -19.39
C ARG A 120 -26.44 0.86 -18.53
N HIS A 121 -25.73 1.85 -19.07
CA HIS A 121 -24.72 2.59 -18.30
C HIS A 121 -25.36 3.36 -17.13
N LEU A 122 -26.57 3.90 -17.31
CA LEU A 122 -27.30 4.60 -16.26
C LEU A 122 -27.66 3.66 -15.10
N ILE A 123 -28.27 2.50 -15.35
CA ILE A 123 -28.67 1.58 -14.28
C ILE A 123 -27.45 1.05 -13.49
N GLU A 124 -26.31 0.86 -14.15
CA GLU A 124 -25.03 0.52 -13.51
C GLU A 124 -24.53 1.65 -12.60
N ASN A 125 -24.53 2.89 -13.09
CA ASN A 125 -24.12 4.06 -12.33
C ASN A 125 -25.00 4.28 -11.09
N ILE A 126 -26.33 4.15 -11.23
CA ILE A 126 -27.24 4.25 -10.09
C ILE A 126 -27.00 3.10 -9.09
N GLY A 127 -26.74 1.88 -9.56
CA GLY A 127 -26.35 0.75 -8.72
C GLY A 127 -25.12 1.07 -7.86
N ASN A 128 -24.07 1.62 -8.47
CA ASN A 128 -22.85 2.01 -7.77
C ASN A 128 -23.08 3.13 -6.75
N ILE A 129 -23.92 4.12 -7.08
CA ILE A 129 -24.27 5.22 -6.18
C ILE A 129 -25.04 4.71 -4.96
N ILE A 130 -26.00 3.79 -5.15
CA ILE A 130 -26.75 3.15 -4.07
C ILE A 130 -25.81 2.34 -3.16
N VAL A 131 -24.88 1.57 -3.72
CA VAL A 131 -23.87 0.83 -2.94
C VAL A 131 -23.02 1.77 -2.11
N GLY A 132 -22.53 2.86 -2.71
CA GLY A 132 -21.73 3.87 -2.01
C GLY A 132 -22.48 4.50 -0.84
N TYR A 133 -23.76 4.84 -1.04
CA TYR A 133 -24.63 5.36 0.00
C TYR A 133 -24.85 4.37 1.15
N ILE A 134 -25.29 3.15 0.85
CA ILE A 134 -25.59 2.14 1.88
C ILE A 134 -24.32 1.81 2.69
N ASN A 135 -23.16 1.70 2.03
CA ASN A 135 -21.89 1.48 2.72
C ASN A 135 -21.52 2.65 3.65
N SER A 136 -21.79 3.89 3.23
CA SER A 136 -21.57 5.09 4.04
C SER A 136 -22.45 5.12 5.28
N GLU A 137 -23.76 4.86 5.14
CA GLU A 137 -24.69 4.79 6.28
C GLU A 137 -24.34 3.65 7.25
N THR A 138 -23.98 2.49 6.71
CA THR A 138 -23.54 1.34 7.52
C THR A 138 -22.24 1.66 8.28
N GLY A 139 -21.31 2.39 7.66
CA GLY A 139 -20.11 2.91 8.33
C GLY A 139 -20.43 3.88 9.46
N LYS A 140 -21.43 4.76 9.29
CA LYS A 140 -21.90 5.69 10.32
C LYS A 140 -22.53 4.95 11.51
N GLU A 141 -23.30 3.89 11.29
CA GLU A 141 -23.87 3.07 12.38
C GLU A 141 -22.79 2.33 13.19
N LEU A 142 -21.73 1.85 12.53
CA LEU A 142 -20.61 1.19 13.21
C LEU A 142 -19.78 2.18 14.05
N LEU A 143 -19.64 3.43 13.58
CA LEU A 143 -18.98 4.51 14.31
C LEU A 143 -19.83 5.05 15.48
N SER A 144 -21.16 5.11 15.31
CA SER A 144 -22.08 5.55 16.38
C SER A 144 -22.22 4.50 17.49
N ARG A 145 -22.22 3.19 17.15
CA ARG A 145 -22.19 2.10 18.14
C ARG A 145 -20.89 2.04 18.95
N LYS A 146 -19.75 2.45 18.37
CA LYS A 146 -18.47 2.58 19.10
C LYS A 146 -18.44 3.74 20.12
N ARG A 147 -19.42 4.67 20.11
CA ARG A 147 -19.52 5.75 21.11
C ARG A 147 -20.07 5.31 22.47
N LYS A 148 -20.58 4.07 22.60
CA LYS A 148 -20.88 3.45 23.90
C LYS A 148 -19.87 2.32 24.14
N ILE A 149 -18.73 2.66 24.72
CA ILE A 149 -17.76 1.66 25.17
C ILE A 149 -18.28 1.08 26.49
N ASP A 150 -18.74 -0.16 26.43
CA ASP A 150 -18.91 -1.05 27.58
C ASP A 150 -17.58 -1.81 27.77
N PRO A 151 -16.90 -1.76 28.93
CA PRO A 151 -15.51 -2.20 29.07
C PRO A 151 -15.24 -3.71 28.92
N GLU A 152 -16.24 -4.55 28.68
CA GLU A 152 -16.12 -6.01 28.91
C GLU A 152 -16.33 -6.96 27.72
N LYS A 153 -16.47 -6.50 26.47
CA LYS A 153 -16.62 -7.47 25.35
C LYS A 153 -15.30 -7.95 24.76
N LYS A 154 -14.87 -9.13 25.24
CA LYS A 154 -13.93 -10.06 24.58
C LYS A 154 -14.29 -10.21 23.10
N GLU A 155 -13.28 -10.09 22.24
CA GLU A 155 -13.36 -10.31 20.80
C GLU A 155 -13.97 -11.69 20.50
N ILE A 156 -15.11 -11.69 19.82
CA ILE A 156 -15.73 -12.90 19.28
C ILE A 156 -14.97 -13.26 18.01
N ILE A 157 -14.19 -14.34 18.08
CA ILE A 157 -13.53 -14.97 16.93
C ILE A 157 -14.63 -15.56 16.03
N GLY A 158 -14.94 -14.86 14.93
CA GLY A 158 -15.78 -15.37 13.86
C GLY A 158 -15.02 -16.35 12.95
N PRO A 159 -15.73 -17.21 12.19
CA PRO A 159 -15.10 -18.17 11.30
C PRO A 159 -14.38 -17.49 10.12
N TYR A 160 -13.27 -18.09 9.74
CA TYR A 160 -12.36 -17.76 8.65
C TYR A 160 -13.05 -17.21 7.39
N VAL A 161 -12.78 -15.93 7.07
CA VAL A 161 -13.09 -15.32 5.77
C VAL A 161 -11.86 -15.50 4.87
N PRO A 162 -11.97 -16.09 3.66
CA PRO A 162 -10.86 -16.16 2.74
C PRO A 162 -10.40 -14.75 2.37
N VAL A 163 -9.10 -14.50 2.47
CA VAL A 163 -8.51 -13.21 2.12
C VAL A 163 -8.78 -12.95 0.63
N THR A 164 -9.66 -11.98 0.34
CA THR A 164 -9.72 -11.44 -1.02
C THR A 164 -8.56 -10.45 -1.14
N ASN A 165 -7.40 -10.98 -1.52
CA ASN A 165 -6.09 -10.32 -1.62
C ASN A 165 -6.03 -8.99 -2.41
N ARG A 166 -7.10 -8.57 -3.08
CA ARG A 166 -7.13 -7.44 -4.04
C ARG A 166 -7.02 -6.03 -3.45
N LYS A 167 -6.83 -5.85 -2.14
CA LYS A 167 -6.78 -4.51 -1.49
C LYS A 167 -5.44 -4.17 -0.84
N LEU A 168 -4.43 -5.03 -0.89
CA LEU A 168 -3.14 -4.79 -0.23
C LEU A 168 -2.47 -3.50 -0.71
N LEU A 169 -2.43 -3.28 -2.03
CA LEU A 169 -1.92 -2.04 -2.61
C LEU A 169 -2.77 -0.82 -2.21
N GLN A 170 -4.09 -0.97 -2.23
CA GLN A 170 -5.01 0.11 -1.85
C GLN A 170 -4.82 0.50 -0.38
N ASP A 171 -4.68 -0.47 0.52
CA ASP A 171 -4.47 -0.23 1.96
C ASP A 171 -3.09 0.41 2.23
N PHE A 172 -2.06 0.00 1.48
CA PHE A 172 -0.74 0.63 1.51
C PHE A 172 -0.79 2.08 1.04
N LEU A 173 -1.48 2.36 -0.08
CA LEU A 173 -1.65 3.72 -0.61
C LEU A 173 -2.48 4.58 0.34
N ASN A 174 -3.60 4.06 0.85
CA ASN A 174 -4.47 4.77 1.78
C ASN A 174 -3.73 5.17 3.08
N LYS A 175 -2.88 4.31 3.64
CA LYS A 175 -2.11 4.64 4.85
C LYS A 175 -1.05 5.71 4.60
N ASN A 176 -0.37 5.67 3.45
CA ASN A 176 0.68 6.63 3.11
C ASN A 176 0.14 7.96 2.60
N ASN A 177 -1.05 7.96 1.99
CA ASN A 177 -1.69 9.15 1.43
C ASN A 177 -2.87 9.68 2.26
N ALA A 178 -3.22 9.09 3.40
CA ALA A 178 -4.40 9.47 4.20
C ALA A 178 -4.54 10.99 4.42
N ASP A 179 -3.45 11.68 4.80
CA ASP A 179 -3.48 13.14 5.01
C ASP A 179 -3.62 13.91 3.69
N ARG A 180 -3.11 13.37 2.57
CA ARG A 180 -3.30 13.92 1.22
C ARG A 180 -4.75 13.74 0.75
N ASP A 181 -5.29 12.55 0.93
CA ASP A 181 -6.65 12.19 0.53
C ASP A 181 -7.67 13.05 1.28
N ILE A 182 -7.45 13.29 2.58
CA ILE A 182 -8.28 14.22 3.36
C ILE A 182 -8.30 15.62 2.73
N TYR A 183 -7.17 16.17 2.30
CA TYR A 183 -7.15 17.48 1.62
C TYR A 183 -7.81 17.45 0.24
N HIS A 184 -7.73 16.32 -0.48
CA HIS A 184 -8.45 16.11 -1.72
C HIS A 184 -9.97 16.15 -1.52
N ASP A 185 -10.43 15.61 -0.39
CA ASP A 185 -11.84 15.58 0.01
C ASP A 185 -12.37 16.93 0.51
N LEU A 186 -11.50 17.93 0.74
CA LEU A 186 -11.92 19.30 1.08
C LEU A 186 -12.27 20.13 -0.15
N MET A 187 -13.28 20.99 0.01
CA MET A 187 -13.85 21.81 -1.06
C MET A 187 -14.20 21.02 -2.34
N PRO A 188 -15.00 19.95 -2.24
CA PRO A 188 -15.40 19.16 -3.40
C PRO A 188 -16.21 19.97 -4.41
N PHE A 189 -17.07 20.88 -3.93
CA PHE A 189 -17.79 21.81 -4.80
C PHE A 189 -16.93 23.04 -5.10
N LYS A 190 -16.79 23.35 -6.39
CA LYS A 190 -16.13 24.56 -6.88
C LYS A 190 -16.95 25.15 -8.00
N VAL A 191 -17.06 26.47 -8.04
CA VAL A 191 -17.75 27.17 -9.12
C VAL A 191 -16.83 27.12 -10.35
N LYS A 192 -17.32 26.52 -11.44
CA LYS A 192 -16.59 26.37 -12.71
C LYS A 192 -17.27 27.13 -13.84
N GLU A 193 -18.59 27.17 -13.89
CA GLU A 193 -19.34 27.86 -14.94
C GLU A 193 -20.30 28.88 -14.32
N ILE A 194 -20.14 30.15 -14.71
CA ILE A 194 -20.97 31.28 -14.27
C ILE A 194 -21.74 31.84 -15.47
N LEU A 195 -23.05 31.97 -15.34
CA LEU A 195 -23.89 32.70 -16.29
C LEU A 195 -24.06 34.13 -15.79
N LEU A 196 -23.53 35.10 -16.54
CA LEU A 196 -23.72 36.52 -16.28
C LEU A 196 -24.80 37.05 -17.21
N VAL A 197 -25.94 37.48 -16.64
CA VAL A 197 -27.02 38.12 -17.38
C VAL A 197 -26.90 39.63 -17.18
N ALA A 198 -26.52 40.33 -18.23
CA ALA A 198 -26.30 41.77 -18.20
C ALA A 198 -26.64 42.38 -19.56
N ASN A 199 -27.16 43.61 -19.58
CA ASN A 199 -27.29 44.33 -20.84
C ASN A 199 -25.88 44.71 -21.36
N LEU A 200 -25.79 45.04 -22.66
CA LEU A 200 -24.50 45.37 -23.30
C LEU A 200 -23.77 46.55 -22.66
N TYR A 201 -24.51 47.51 -22.09
CA TYR A 201 -23.92 48.68 -21.44
C TYR A 201 -23.28 48.31 -20.09
N ASP A 202 -23.98 47.55 -19.25
CA ASP A 202 -23.49 47.07 -17.97
C ASP A 202 -22.31 46.10 -18.16
N ALA A 203 -22.39 45.21 -19.14
CA ALA A 203 -21.27 44.33 -19.52
C ALA A 203 -20.04 45.13 -19.97
N TYR A 204 -20.24 46.20 -20.75
CA TYR A 204 -19.16 47.10 -21.17
C TYR A 204 -18.54 47.85 -19.99
N CYS A 205 -19.34 48.34 -19.03
CA CYS A 205 -18.83 49.03 -17.84
C CYS A 205 -17.90 48.14 -17.01
N ILE A 206 -18.27 46.88 -16.77
CA ILE A 206 -17.40 45.93 -16.04
C ILE A 206 -16.11 45.65 -16.81
N GLU A 207 -16.18 45.43 -18.14
CA GLU A 207 -14.99 45.17 -18.95
C GLU A 207 -14.04 46.38 -19.01
N ARG A 208 -14.56 47.61 -19.08
CA ARG A 208 -13.73 48.82 -19.18
C ARG A 208 -13.12 49.27 -17.86
N GLU A 209 -13.84 49.14 -16.75
CA GLU A 209 -13.35 49.60 -15.44
C GLU A 209 -12.44 48.58 -14.75
N GLY A 210 -12.50 47.30 -15.13
CA GLY A 210 -11.71 46.26 -14.46
C GLY A 210 -11.13 45.13 -15.31
N ARG A 211 -11.49 44.95 -16.59
CA ARG A 211 -11.21 43.69 -17.33
C ARG A 211 -11.57 42.48 -16.47
N PHE A 212 -12.87 42.35 -16.23
CA PHE A 212 -13.51 41.36 -15.37
C PHE A 212 -12.83 39.98 -15.32
N SER A 213 -12.57 39.40 -16.49
CA SER A 213 -11.92 38.10 -16.63
C SER A 213 -10.44 38.09 -16.21
N GLU A 214 -9.68 39.15 -16.51
CA GLU A 214 -8.28 39.31 -16.10
C GLU A 214 -8.13 39.53 -14.59
N GLN A 215 -9.03 40.25 -13.95
CA GLN A 215 -8.95 40.49 -12.50
C GLN A 215 -9.30 39.24 -11.67
N ILE A 216 -10.32 38.48 -12.08
CA ILE A 216 -10.56 37.14 -11.51
C ILE A 216 -9.31 36.26 -11.73
N SER A 217 -8.71 36.30 -12.92
CA SER A 217 -7.50 35.53 -13.21
C SER A 217 -6.30 35.92 -12.35
N SER A 218 -6.07 37.22 -12.15
CA SER A 218 -4.99 37.79 -11.34
C SER A 218 -5.12 37.40 -9.87
N GLU A 219 -6.32 37.47 -9.29
CA GLU A 219 -6.53 37.05 -7.89
C GLU A 219 -6.33 35.53 -7.71
N TYR A 220 -6.82 34.72 -8.66
CA TYR A 220 -6.59 33.27 -8.62
C TYR A 220 -5.11 32.90 -8.81
N HIS A 221 -4.38 33.62 -9.67
CA HIS A 221 -2.93 33.45 -9.85
C HIS A 221 -2.13 33.87 -8.62
N GLN A 222 -2.39 35.07 -8.07
CA GLN A 222 -1.72 35.56 -6.86
C GLN A 222 -1.88 34.60 -5.67
N LEU A 223 -3.02 33.90 -5.62
CA LEU A 223 -3.39 32.99 -4.54
C LEU A 223 -3.16 31.51 -4.89
N ASN A 224 -2.47 31.20 -6.00
CA ASN A 224 -2.14 29.84 -6.45
C ASN A 224 -3.36 28.88 -6.51
N LEU A 225 -4.52 29.38 -6.92
CA LEU A 225 -5.75 28.60 -7.05
C LEU A 225 -5.85 27.95 -8.44
N THR A 226 -6.07 26.63 -8.49
CA THR A 226 -5.96 25.84 -9.73
C THR A 226 -7.19 25.80 -10.63
N SER A 227 -8.35 26.27 -10.16
CA SER A 227 -9.63 26.14 -10.88
C SER A 227 -10.30 27.49 -11.04
N MET A 228 -10.06 28.14 -12.18
CA MET A 228 -10.66 29.41 -12.54
C MET A 228 -12.06 29.19 -13.13
N PRO A 229 -13.10 29.90 -12.66
CA PRO A 229 -14.41 29.82 -13.26
C PRO A 229 -14.42 30.50 -14.65
N ARG A 230 -15.13 29.88 -15.59
CA ARG A 230 -15.47 30.46 -16.88
C ARG A 230 -16.77 31.26 -16.75
N VAL A 231 -16.79 32.45 -17.34
CA VAL A 231 -17.98 33.29 -17.35
C VAL A 231 -18.55 33.36 -18.76
N THR A 232 -19.88 33.20 -18.87
CA THR A 232 -20.63 33.32 -20.11
C THR A 232 -21.64 34.45 -19.97
N GLY A 233 -21.53 35.47 -20.83
CA GLY A 233 -22.42 36.62 -20.84
C GLY A 233 -23.61 36.41 -21.76
N VAL A 234 -24.81 36.77 -21.31
CA VAL A 234 -26.04 36.80 -22.11
C VAL A 234 -26.81 38.09 -21.86
N SER A 235 -27.58 38.53 -22.84
CA SER A 235 -28.23 39.84 -22.82
C SER A 235 -29.73 39.81 -22.52
N ASN A 236 -30.38 38.66 -22.71
CA ASN A 236 -31.84 38.52 -22.60
C ASN A 236 -32.26 37.12 -22.11
N LEU A 237 -33.56 36.93 -21.84
CA LEU A 237 -34.12 35.69 -21.32
C LEU A 237 -33.95 34.51 -22.28
N GLU A 238 -34.20 34.70 -23.57
CA GLU A 238 -34.13 33.61 -24.56
C GLU A 238 -32.71 33.06 -24.65
N GLU A 239 -31.70 33.93 -24.75
CA GLU A 239 -30.29 33.56 -24.71
C GLU A 239 -29.92 32.87 -23.38
N ALA A 240 -30.42 33.38 -22.25
CA ALA A 240 -30.16 32.78 -20.94
C ALA A 240 -30.72 31.35 -20.87
N MET A 241 -31.94 31.13 -21.34
CA MET A 241 -32.58 29.81 -21.35
C MET A 241 -31.92 28.86 -22.33
N GLU A 242 -31.57 29.33 -23.53
CA GLU A 242 -30.81 28.54 -24.50
C GLU A 242 -29.48 28.05 -23.91
N GLN A 243 -28.74 28.95 -23.24
CA GLN A 243 -27.51 28.57 -22.56
C GLN A 243 -27.75 27.57 -21.42
N LEU A 244 -28.75 27.79 -20.57
CA LEU A 244 -29.11 26.89 -19.46
C LEU A 244 -29.57 25.50 -19.93
N HIS A 245 -30.21 25.40 -21.10
CA HIS A 245 -30.55 24.12 -21.73
C HIS A 245 -29.36 23.45 -22.41
N SER A 246 -28.42 24.24 -22.95
CA SER A 246 -27.25 23.71 -23.66
C SER A 246 -26.15 23.18 -22.73
N LYS A 247 -25.96 23.80 -21.56
CA LYS A 247 -24.88 23.46 -20.63
C LYS A 247 -25.22 23.77 -19.17
N HIS A 248 -24.51 23.09 -18.26
CA HIS A 248 -24.66 23.29 -16.83
C HIS A 248 -23.94 24.56 -16.34
N PHE A 249 -24.58 25.28 -15.42
CA PHE A 249 -24.01 26.41 -14.71
C PHE A 249 -24.11 26.20 -13.20
N ASP A 250 -23.05 26.52 -12.48
CA ASP A 250 -22.99 26.41 -11.02
C ASP A 250 -23.65 27.63 -10.34
N MET A 251 -23.62 28.78 -11.01
CA MET A 251 -24.03 30.06 -10.46
C MET A 251 -24.54 31.01 -11.56
N ILE A 252 -25.55 31.81 -11.23
CA ILE A 252 -26.08 32.87 -12.09
C ILE A 252 -25.92 34.22 -11.39
N ILE A 253 -25.36 35.19 -12.11
CA ILE A 253 -25.24 36.59 -11.66
C ILE A 253 -26.14 37.45 -12.55
N LEU A 254 -27.14 38.08 -11.95
CA LEU A 254 -28.05 38.99 -12.63
C LEU A 254 -27.67 40.43 -12.30
N MET A 255 -27.28 41.20 -13.31
CA MET A 255 -26.99 42.61 -13.12
C MET A 255 -28.25 43.46 -13.17
N VAL A 256 -28.34 44.40 -12.24
CA VAL A 256 -29.38 45.43 -12.24
C VAL A 256 -28.75 46.76 -12.63
N GLY A 257 -29.07 47.20 -13.84
CA GLY A 257 -28.75 48.53 -14.35
C GLY A 257 -29.98 49.44 -14.30
N VAL A 258 -30.26 50.13 -15.42
CA VAL A 258 -31.41 51.04 -15.54
C VAL A 258 -32.75 50.30 -15.46
N ASP A 259 -32.81 49.09 -16.00
CA ASP A 259 -34.00 48.24 -15.97
C ASP A 259 -34.01 47.37 -14.70
N LYS A 260 -34.94 47.70 -13.80
CA LYS A 260 -35.06 47.07 -12.47
C LYS A 260 -36.07 45.92 -12.45
N LYS A 261 -36.94 45.80 -13.47
CA LYS A 261 -38.02 44.81 -13.49
C LYS A 261 -37.61 43.52 -14.18
N THR A 262 -36.92 43.64 -15.31
CA THR A 262 -36.54 42.48 -16.13
C THR A 262 -35.66 41.47 -15.38
N PRO A 263 -34.63 41.87 -14.60
CA PRO A 263 -33.83 40.91 -13.82
C PRO A 263 -34.64 40.12 -12.79
N ILE A 264 -35.65 40.73 -12.17
CA ILE A 264 -36.52 40.07 -11.19
C ILE A 264 -37.38 39.01 -11.88
N VAL A 265 -38.09 39.38 -12.95
CA VAL A 265 -38.94 38.44 -13.72
C VAL A 265 -38.11 37.27 -14.27
N LEU A 266 -36.91 37.56 -14.74
CA LEU A 266 -35.97 36.57 -15.24
C LEU A 266 -35.51 35.62 -14.12
N SER A 267 -35.23 36.13 -12.92
CA SER A 267 -34.89 35.31 -11.76
C SER A 267 -36.01 34.34 -11.38
N GLU A 268 -37.27 34.78 -11.41
CA GLU A 268 -38.43 33.94 -11.11
C GLU A 268 -38.61 32.82 -12.14
N HIS A 269 -38.45 33.16 -13.43
CA HIS A 269 -38.56 32.18 -14.51
C HIS A 269 -37.47 31.11 -14.42
N ILE A 270 -36.22 31.53 -14.23
CA ILE A 270 -35.08 30.63 -14.09
C ILE A 270 -35.22 29.77 -12.84
N LYS A 271 -35.57 30.34 -11.68
CA LYS A 271 -35.68 29.57 -10.43
C LYS A 271 -36.83 28.55 -10.47
N LYS A 272 -37.87 28.80 -11.26
CA LYS A 272 -38.98 27.86 -11.48
C LYS A 272 -38.55 26.61 -12.23
N GLU A 273 -37.66 26.76 -13.21
CA GLU A 273 -37.18 25.64 -14.05
C GLU A 273 -35.90 24.99 -13.50
N PHE A 274 -35.03 25.78 -12.89
CA PHE A 274 -33.74 25.38 -12.32
C PHE A 274 -33.62 25.77 -10.84
N PRO A 275 -34.41 25.16 -9.93
CA PRO A 275 -34.46 25.57 -8.52
C PRO A 275 -33.15 25.35 -7.76
N TYR A 276 -32.26 24.49 -8.26
CA TYR A 276 -31.00 24.12 -7.62
C TYR A 276 -29.85 25.12 -7.88
N ILE A 277 -29.95 25.97 -8.90
CA ILE A 277 -28.89 26.94 -9.24
C ILE A 277 -29.02 28.17 -8.35
N SER A 278 -27.90 28.65 -7.81
CA SER A 278 -27.88 29.87 -6.99
C SER A 278 -27.91 31.12 -7.88
N ILE A 279 -28.86 32.02 -7.61
CA ILE A 279 -29.06 33.27 -8.36
C ILE A 279 -28.70 34.44 -7.47
N PHE A 280 -27.63 35.17 -7.82
CA PHE A 280 -27.21 36.38 -7.11
C PHE A 280 -27.55 37.63 -7.94
N LEU A 281 -28.09 38.65 -7.29
CA LEU A 281 -28.29 39.98 -7.89
C LEU A 281 -27.06 40.85 -7.64
N LEU A 282 -26.64 41.61 -8.65
CA LEU A 282 -25.56 42.60 -8.55
C LEU A 282 -26.09 43.99 -8.90
N LEU A 283 -26.09 44.89 -7.92
CA LEU A 283 -26.55 46.27 -8.05
C LEU A 283 -25.38 47.18 -8.46
N ASN A 284 -25.59 47.99 -9.51
CA ASN A 284 -24.60 48.95 -10.02
C ASN A 284 -24.76 50.37 -9.42
N ASN A 285 -25.89 50.66 -8.76
CA ASN A 285 -26.19 52.00 -8.26
C ASN A 285 -26.62 52.00 -6.80
N ASP A 286 -25.97 52.84 -6.00
CA ASP A 286 -26.27 53.08 -4.59
C ASP A 286 -27.73 53.52 -4.35
N ALA A 287 -28.34 54.23 -5.32
CA ALA A 287 -29.73 54.68 -5.23
C ALA A 287 -30.75 53.53 -5.25
N ASP A 288 -30.36 52.36 -5.77
CA ASP A 288 -31.26 51.21 -5.93
C ASP A 288 -31.25 50.28 -4.71
N ILE A 289 -30.25 50.41 -3.84
CA ILE A 289 -30.07 49.57 -2.66
C ILE A 289 -31.30 49.61 -1.76
N ALA A 290 -31.79 50.81 -1.42
CA ALA A 290 -32.94 50.99 -0.54
C ALA A 290 -34.21 50.29 -1.09
N MET A 291 -34.42 50.37 -2.41
CA MET A 291 -35.59 49.75 -3.05
C MET A 291 -35.55 48.22 -2.97
N PHE A 292 -34.39 47.61 -3.25
CA PHE A 292 -34.21 46.15 -3.22
C PHE A 292 -34.09 45.60 -1.79
N GLU A 293 -33.59 46.38 -0.83
CA GLU A 293 -33.54 45.99 0.59
C GLU A 293 -34.94 46.01 1.23
N GLU A 294 -35.79 46.98 0.89
CA GLU A 294 -37.20 47.02 1.34
C GLU A 294 -38.01 45.85 0.77
N GLN A 295 -37.80 45.49 -0.51
CA GLN A 295 -38.50 44.40 -1.19
C GLN A 295 -37.87 43.02 -0.99
N ARG A 296 -36.83 42.91 -0.16
CA ARG A 296 -36.05 41.66 0.00
C ARG A 296 -36.89 40.46 0.45
N ALA A 297 -37.96 40.69 1.21
CA ALA A 297 -38.88 39.62 1.64
C ALA A 297 -39.75 39.06 0.49
N GLU A 298 -39.92 39.83 -0.59
CA GLU A 298 -40.73 39.49 -1.76
C GLU A 298 -39.89 38.76 -2.85
N LEU A 299 -38.57 38.96 -2.84
CA LEU A 299 -37.61 38.38 -3.81
C LEU A 299 -37.21 36.93 -3.47
N LYS A 300 -38.18 36.00 -3.41
CA LYS A 300 -37.92 34.58 -3.07
C LYS A 300 -37.06 33.82 -4.09
N SER A 301 -36.97 34.32 -5.33
CA SER A 301 -36.19 33.73 -6.41
C SER A 301 -34.69 34.03 -6.33
N VAL A 302 -34.28 35.00 -5.51
CA VAL A 302 -32.89 35.49 -5.40
C VAL A 302 -32.29 35.03 -4.09
N ASP A 303 -31.12 34.39 -4.16
CA ASP A 303 -30.44 33.85 -2.98
C ASP A 303 -29.68 34.93 -2.20
N LYS A 304 -28.99 35.84 -2.90
CA LYS A 304 -28.25 36.98 -2.31
C LYS A 304 -28.18 38.19 -3.25
N ILE A 305 -28.02 39.37 -2.66
CA ILE A 305 -27.81 40.65 -3.35
C ILE A 305 -26.37 41.09 -3.09
N PHE A 306 -25.68 41.67 -4.05
CA PHE A 306 -24.35 42.28 -3.86
C PHE A 306 -24.35 43.67 -4.49
N VAL A 307 -23.51 44.55 -3.98
CA VAL A 307 -23.34 45.91 -4.50
C VAL A 307 -21.96 46.02 -5.13
N TRP A 308 -21.92 46.52 -6.37
CA TRP A 308 -20.68 46.77 -7.08
C TRP A 308 -20.37 48.26 -7.09
N ASN A 309 -19.26 48.64 -6.45
CA ASN A 309 -18.77 50.03 -6.38
C ASN A 309 -17.54 50.26 -7.28
N GLY A 310 -17.39 49.48 -8.36
CA GLY A 310 -16.19 49.48 -9.21
C GLY A 310 -15.08 48.52 -8.75
N GLU A 311 -15.17 47.94 -7.55
CA GLU A 311 -14.20 46.93 -7.08
C GLU A 311 -14.57 45.52 -7.58
N SER A 312 -13.70 44.89 -8.37
CA SER A 312 -13.92 43.54 -8.91
C SER A 312 -13.79 42.40 -7.89
N GLN A 313 -13.19 42.68 -6.72
CA GLN A 313 -12.97 41.68 -5.67
C GLN A 313 -14.30 41.15 -5.08
N VAL A 314 -15.40 41.89 -5.29
CA VAL A 314 -16.76 41.46 -4.94
C VAL A 314 -17.13 40.16 -5.64
N PHE A 315 -16.74 39.97 -6.91
CA PHE A 315 -17.03 38.74 -7.65
C PHE A 315 -16.32 37.53 -7.06
N PHE A 316 -15.06 37.70 -6.64
CA PHE A 316 -14.32 36.66 -5.92
C PHE A 316 -15.03 36.29 -4.61
N ALA A 317 -15.48 37.28 -3.84
CA ALA A 317 -16.22 37.06 -2.61
C ALA A 317 -17.57 36.36 -2.85
N MET A 318 -18.28 36.67 -3.93
CA MET A 318 -19.53 35.99 -4.32
C MET A 318 -19.29 34.51 -4.60
N ILE A 319 -18.29 34.19 -5.41
CA ILE A 319 -17.90 32.81 -5.72
C ILE A 319 -17.53 32.05 -4.45
N LYS A 320 -16.64 32.62 -3.62
CA LYS A 320 -16.19 31.97 -2.38
C LYS A 320 -17.29 31.84 -1.34
N SER A 321 -18.21 32.80 -1.27
CA SER A 321 -19.37 32.69 -0.38
C SER A 321 -20.27 31.52 -0.75
N LEU A 322 -20.46 31.24 -2.04
CA LEU A 322 -21.22 30.07 -2.49
C LEU A 322 -20.45 28.77 -2.21
N GLU A 323 -19.16 28.72 -2.56
CA GLU A 323 -18.31 27.55 -2.31
C GLU A 323 -18.28 27.20 -0.81
N ASP A 324 -18.08 28.17 0.07
CA ASP A 324 -18.02 27.93 1.51
C ASP A 324 -19.39 27.49 2.06
N LYS A 325 -20.51 28.09 1.61
CA LYS A 325 -21.86 27.70 2.03
C LYS A 325 -22.17 26.24 1.69
N VAL A 326 -21.76 25.77 0.51
CA VAL A 326 -22.00 24.39 0.06
C VAL A 326 -21.05 23.41 0.73
N ASN A 327 -19.78 23.78 0.92
CA ASN A 327 -18.76 22.85 1.41
C ASN A 327 -18.63 22.81 2.94
N VAL A 328 -19.14 23.78 3.70
CA VAL A 328 -18.85 23.91 5.14
C VAL A 328 -19.15 22.65 5.94
N GLU A 329 -20.23 21.93 5.62
CA GLU A 329 -20.59 20.72 6.35
C GLU A 329 -19.62 19.55 6.07
N ASN A 330 -19.18 19.40 4.82
CA ASN A 330 -18.16 18.43 4.45
C ASN A 330 -16.81 18.79 5.08
N ASP A 331 -16.40 20.05 4.93
CA ASP A 331 -15.06 20.50 5.30
C ASP A 331 -14.86 20.55 6.82
N THR A 332 -15.92 20.84 7.59
CA THR A 332 -15.90 20.74 9.07
C THR A 332 -15.81 19.28 9.52
N LYS A 333 -16.62 18.37 8.94
CA LYS A 333 -16.63 16.94 9.32
C LYS A 333 -15.37 16.19 8.91
N ILE A 334 -14.90 16.38 7.68
CA ILE A 334 -13.74 15.67 7.12
C ILE A 334 -12.44 16.35 7.53
N GLY A 335 -12.36 17.68 7.44
CA GLY A 335 -11.11 18.42 7.62
C GLY A 335 -10.99 19.18 8.93
N LEU A 336 -11.99 19.17 9.82
CA LEU A 336 -12.03 20.09 10.97
C LEU A 336 -11.85 21.56 10.56
N ALA A 337 -12.28 21.93 9.34
CA ALA A 337 -12.19 23.31 8.88
C ALA A 337 -12.98 24.23 9.81
N ARG A 338 -12.38 25.35 10.21
CA ARG A 338 -13.00 26.30 11.14
C ARG A 338 -13.99 27.22 10.42
N VAL A 339 -14.92 27.82 11.16
CA VAL A 339 -15.97 28.69 10.63
C VAL A 339 -15.86 30.10 11.23
N ILE A 340 -15.88 31.12 10.37
CA ILE A 340 -16.04 32.52 10.74
C ILE A 340 -17.49 32.90 10.44
N LEU A 341 -18.23 33.33 11.46
CA LEU A 341 -19.61 33.79 11.31
C LEU A 341 -19.63 35.31 11.20
N LEU A 342 -20.06 35.83 10.04
CA LEU A 342 -20.32 37.24 9.79
C LEU A 342 -21.83 37.48 9.83
N VAL A 343 -22.30 38.41 10.66
CA VAL A 343 -23.69 38.83 10.75
C VAL A 343 -23.79 40.27 10.28
N GLU A 344 -24.35 40.45 9.10
CA GLU A 344 -24.51 41.75 8.44
C GLU A 344 -25.69 41.65 7.47
N ASP A 345 -26.70 42.50 7.66
CA ASP A 345 -27.91 42.50 6.87
C ASP A 345 -27.81 43.42 5.64
N SER A 346 -27.00 44.47 5.71
CA SER A 346 -26.83 45.45 4.62
C SER A 346 -25.95 44.95 3.49
N ALA A 347 -26.51 44.96 2.27
CA ALA A 347 -25.79 44.54 1.06
C ALA A 347 -24.56 45.38 0.77
N LYS A 348 -24.61 46.68 1.10
CA LYS A 348 -23.49 47.61 0.95
C LYS A 348 -22.31 47.21 1.82
N TYR A 349 -22.56 46.86 3.08
CA TYR A 349 -21.48 46.55 4.02
C TYR A 349 -20.88 45.17 3.76
N TYR A 350 -21.67 44.09 3.68
CA TYR A 350 -21.04 42.77 3.47
C TYR A 350 -20.36 42.65 2.10
N SER A 351 -20.79 43.39 1.07
CA SER A 351 -20.08 43.45 -0.22
C SER A 351 -18.70 44.09 -0.10
N ARG A 352 -18.47 44.94 0.91
CA ARG A 352 -17.16 45.52 1.26
C ARG A 352 -16.36 44.60 2.18
N TYR A 353 -16.98 44.03 3.22
CA TYR A 353 -16.29 43.22 4.23
C TYR A 353 -15.83 41.85 3.70
N MET A 354 -16.67 41.17 2.93
CA MET A 354 -16.39 39.79 2.49
C MET A 354 -15.09 39.67 1.68
N PRO A 355 -14.82 40.51 0.66
CA PRO A 355 -13.54 40.49 -0.05
C PRO A 355 -12.33 40.64 0.88
N MET A 356 -12.42 41.56 1.84
CA MET A 356 -11.34 41.87 2.79
C MET A 356 -11.06 40.69 3.73
N LEU A 357 -12.11 40.02 4.21
CA LEU A 357 -11.99 38.83 5.04
C LEU A 357 -11.40 37.66 4.27
N TYR A 358 -11.89 37.39 3.05
CA TYR A 358 -11.36 36.31 2.22
C TYR A 358 -9.88 36.47 1.91
N GLN A 359 -9.45 37.67 1.50
CA GLN A 359 -8.03 37.95 1.27
C GLN A 359 -7.20 37.76 2.53
N SER A 360 -7.70 38.22 3.68
CA SER A 360 -6.98 38.11 4.94
C SER A 360 -6.82 36.64 5.38
N VAL A 361 -7.86 35.82 5.25
CA VAL A 361 -7.81 34.39 5.59
C VAL A 361 -6.88 33.62 4.64
N LEU A 362 -6.98 33.85 3.33
CA LEU A 362 -6.18 33.16 2.32
C LEU A 362 -4.69 33.50 2.44
N ALA A 363 -4.35 34.79 2.55
CA ALA A 363 -2.96 35.24 2.65
C ALA A 363 -2.26 34.67 3.89
N GLN A 364 -2.97 34.52 5.01
CA GLN A 364 -2.39 33.91 6.20
C GLN A 364 -2.24 32.39 6.07
N THR A 365 -3.20 31.72 5.44
CA THR A 365 -3.11 30.26 5.18
C THR A 365 -1.89 29.95 4.30
N GLN A 366 -1.61 30.78 3.30
CA GLN A 366 -0.47 30.60 2.40
C GLN A 366 0.89 30.70 3.10
N ARG A 367 1.07 31.65 4.02
CA ARG A 367 2.34 31.81 4.76
C ARG A 367 2.75 30.54 5.51
N ILE A 368 1.79 29.87 6.14
CA ILE A 368 2.04 28.63 6.90
C ILE A 368 2.49 27.50 5.99
N ILE A 369 1.95 27.46 4.78
CA ILE A 369 2.27 26.44 3.77
C ILE A 369 3.68 26.67 3.21
N ASP A 370 4.12 27.92 3.10
CA ASP A 370 5.46 28.25 2.63
C ASP A 370 6.57 27.97 3.65
N ASP A 371 6.26 28.06 4.95
CA ASP A 371 7.20 27.74 6.04
C ASP A 371 7.48 26.23 6.20
N VAL A 372 6.74 25.34 5.52
CA VAL A 372 6.90 23.88 5.60
C VAL A 372 7.46 23.34 4.28
N SER A 373 8.66 22.74 4.32
CA SER A 373 9.32 22.14 3.15
C SER A 373 8.52 20.97 2.56
N THR A 374 7.61 21.27 1.64
CA THR A 374 6.75 20.28 0.97
C THR A 374 6.60 20.57 -0.52
N ASP A 375 6.29 19.52 -1.29
CA ASP A 375 5.99 19.53 -2.72
C ASP A 375 4.97 20.63 -3.10
N ALA A 376 5.22 21.35 -4.19
CA ALA A 376 4.38 22.44 -4.68
C ALA A 376 2.92 22.03 -4.92
N GLN A 377 2.66 20.79 -5.34
CA GLN A 377 1.29 20.29 -5.50
C GLN A 377 0.55 20.10 -4.17
N TYR A 378 1.29 19.68 -3.13
CA TYR A 378 0.73 19.47 -1.80
C TYR A 378 0.42 20.80 -1.09
N LYS A 379 1.20 21.85 -1.40
CA LYS A 379 0.94 23.23 -0.94
C LYS A 379 -0.45 23.72 -1.36
N ILE A 380 -0.86 23.47 -2.60
CA ILE A 380 -2.17 23.91 -3.13
C ILE A 380 -3.33 23.20 -2.41
N LEU A 381 -3.17 21.91 -2.09
CA LEU A 381 -4.19 21.13 -1.40
C LEU A 381 -4.43 21.66 0.03
N ARG A 382 -3.38 22.10 0.72
CA ARG A 382 -3.48 22.66 2.07
C ARG A 382 -4.30 23.96 2.14
N LEU A 383 -4.33 24.77 1.08
CA LEU A 383 -5.16 25.99 1.01
C LEU A 383 -6.67 25.70 1.13
N ARG A 384 -7.10 24.46 0.87
CA ARG A 384 -8.51 24.04 0.99
C ARG A 384 -8.99 23.95 2.43
N ALA A 385 -8.07 23.73 3.38
CA ALA A 385 -8.34 23.68 4.82
C ALA A 385 -8.46 25.06 5.48
N ARG A 386 -8.42 26.15 4.71
CA ARG A 386 -8.69 27.49 5.24
C ARG A 386 -10.03 27.53 5.97
N PRO A 387 -10.18 28.40 7.00
CA PRO A 387 -11.48 28.70 7.59
C PRO A 387 -12.52 29.12 6.55
N LYS A 388 -13.76 28.62 6.72
CA LYS A 388 -14.93 28.96 5.90
C LYS A 388 -15.62 30.19 6.47
N ILE A 389 -16.09 31.08 5.61
CA ILE A 389 -16.80 32.30 6.02
C ILE A 389 -18.28 32.12 5.71
N LEU A 390 -19.13 32.19 6.74
CA LEU A 390 -20.57 32.12 6.60
C LEU A 390 -21.19 33.48 6.95
N LEU A 391 -22.04 33.98 6.06
CA LEU A 391 -22.78 35.23 6.24
C LEU A 391 -24.23 34.93 6.63
N ALA A 392 -24.69 35.51 7.73
CA ALA A 392 -26.08 35.56 8.17
C ALA A 392 -26.64 36.99 8.05
N SER A 393 -27.92 37.12 7.68
CA SER A 393 -28.56 38.44 7.51
C SER A 393 -29.52 38.80 8.65
N ASN A 394 -29.78 37.89 9.59
CA ASN A 394 -30.69 38.09 10.71
C ASN A 394 -30.28 37.22 11.90
N TYR A 395 -30.94 37.45 13.04
CA TYR A 395 -30.66 36.75 14.29
C TYR A 395 -30.87 35.24 14.17
N GLU A 396 -31.94 34.82 13.51
CA GLU A 396 -32.36 33.41 13.41
C GLU A 396 -31.38 32.60 12.55
N GLU A 397 -30.94 33.16 11.43
CA GLU A 397 -29.89 32.59 10.58
C GLU A 397 -28.57 32.48 11.33
N ALA A 398 -28.17 33.54 12.05
CA ALA A 398 -26.94 33.55 12.83
C ALA A 398 -26.95 32.46 13.89
N MET A 399 -28.07 32.32 14.61
CA MET A 399 -28.21 31.31 15.66
C MET A 399 -28.31 29.89 15.11
N ASN A 400 -28.95 29.68 13.94
CA ASN A 400 -28.96 28.40 13.24
C ASN A 400 -27.53 27.96 12.85
N ILE A 401 -26.75 28.89 12.28
CA ILE A 401 -25.35 28.62 11.93
C ILE A 401 -24.53 28.32 13.20
N TYR A 402 -24.73 29.09 14.27
CA TYR A 402 -24.07 28.84 15.55
C TYR A 402 -24.39 27.44 16.08
N TYR A 403 -25.66 27.04 16.22
CA TYR A 403 -26.00 25.72 16.74
C TYR A 403 -25.48 24.56 15.87
N ARG A 404 -25.45 24.72 14.54
CA ARG A 404 -24.92 23.71 13.63
C ARG A 404 -23.39 23.58 13.68
N PHE A 405 -22.67 24.68 13.92
CA PHE A 405 -21.22 24.73 13.78
C PHE A 405 -20.46 25.25 15.01
N ARG A 406 -21.08 25.33 16.20
CA ARG A 406 -20.48 25.88 17.43
C ARG A 406 -19.11 25.27 17.80
N GLU A 407 -18.92 23.98 17.55
CA GLU A 407 -17.65 23.27 17.84
C GLU A 407 -16.51 23.69 16.89
N TYR A 408 -16.86 24.24 15.72
CA TYR A 408 -15.94 24.65 14.67
C TYR A 408 -15.82 26.18 14.55
N LEU A 409 -16.60 26.94 15.32
CA LEU A 409 -16.65 28.39 15.24
C LEU A 409 -15.36 29.00 15.80
N LEU A 410 -14.72 29.83 14.98
CA LEU A 410 -13.47 30.50 15.32
C LEU A 410 -13.71 31.88 15.92
N CYS A 411 -14.58 32.67 15.28
CA CYS A 411 -14.96 33.98 15.75
C CYS A 411 -16.32 34.40 15.18
N LEU A 412 -16.93 35.35 15.86
CA LEU A 412 -18.15 36.04 15.45
C LEU A 412 -17.82 37.49 15.10
N ILE A 413 -18.28 37.95 13.94
CA ILE A 413 -18.26 39.35 13.54
C ILE A 413 -19.72 39.76 13.35
N SER A 414 -20.23 40.68 14.15
CA SER A 414 -21.65 41.04 14.15
C SER A 414 -21.84 42.55 14.09
N ASP A 415 -22.75 43.00 13.22
CA ASP A 415 -23.33 44.34 13.37
C ASP A 415 -24.11 44.44 14.70
N VAL A 416 -24.34 45.65 15.17
CA VAL A 416 -25.14 45.91 16.37
C VAL A 416 -26.64 45.90 16.06
N LYS A 417 -27.03 46.42 14.90
CA LYS A 417 -28.42 46.61 14.49
C LYS A 417 -28.78 45.72 13.31
N PHE A 418 -29.75 44.82 13.50
CA PHE A 418 -30.33 43.99 12.43
C PHE A 418 -31.66 43.41 12.91
N LYS A 419 -32.33 42.63 12.05
CA LYS A 419 -33.66 42.06 12.35
C LYS A 419 -33.58 40.84 13.29
N LYS A 420 -34.48 40.79 14.26
CA LYS A 420 -34.82 39.62 15.09
C LYS A 420 -36.35 39.45 15.08
N ASP A 421 -36.82 38.24 14.82
CA ASP A 421 -38.23 37.90 14.61
C ASP A 421 -38.91 38.79 13.54
N GLY A 422 -38.14 39.21 12.53
CA GLY A 422 -38.58 40.14 11.47
C GLY A 422 -38.62 41.62 11.87
N ILE A 423 -38.35 41.97 13.13
CA ILE A 423 -38.38 43.35 13.65
C ILE A 423 -36.94 43.88 13.77
N PHE A 424 -36.68 45.11 13.31
CA PHE A 424 -35.39 45.77 13.51
C PHE A 424 -35.20 46.13 14.99
N LEU A 425 -34.13 45.61 15.60
CA LEU A 425 -33.72 45.97 16.96
C LEU A 425 -32.35 46.65 16.93
N ASP A 426 -32.23 47.74 17.66
CA ASP A 426 -30.98 48.51 17.79
C ASP A 426 -29.91 47.79 18.63
N ASP A 427 -30.27 46.71 19.33
CA ASP A 427 -29.39 45.92 20.20
C ASP A 427 -29.39 44.41 19.86
N ALA A 428 -29.85 44.04 18.66
CA ALA A 428 -29.89 42.64 18.21
C ALA A 428 -28.51 41.96 18.29
N GLY A 429 -27.46 42.65 17.82
CA GLY A 429 -26.08 42.14 17.86
C GLY A 429 -25.53 42.01 19.27
N ILE A 430 -25.87 42.96 20.14
CA ILE A 430 -25.50 42.90 21.57
C ILE A 430 -26.14 41.68 22.23
N SER A 431 -27.42 41.43 21.95
CA SER A 431 -28.15 40.27 22.44
C SER A 431 -27.55 38.95 21.93
N LEU A 432 -27.20 38.88 20.65
CA LEU A 432 -26.58 37.71 20.02
C LEU A 432 -25.24 37.38 20.68
N VAL A 433 -24.38 38.39 20.85
CA VAL A 433 -23.07 38.24 21.48
C VAL A 433 -23.20 37.78 22.93
N LYS A 434 -24.19 38.30 23.65
CA LYS A 434 -24.45 37.90 25.03
C LYS A 434 -24.86 36.43 25.11
N GLU A 435 -25.82 35.99 24.30
CA GLU A 435 -26.30 34.59 24.29
C GLU A 435 -25.16 33.61 23.94
N ILE A 436 -24.35 33.93 22.93
CA ILE A 436 -23.19 33.10 22.55
C ILE A 436 -22.12 33.08 23.64
N LYS A 437 -21.85 34.22 24.31
CA LYS A 437 -20.85 34.28 25.38
C LYS A 437 -21.31 33.66 26.70
N ASP A 438 -22.61 33.58 26.95
CA ASP A 438 -23.14 32.88 28.12
C ASP A 438 -22.86 31.36 28.02
N GLU A 439 -22.87 30.79 26.81
CA GLU A 439 -22.48 29.39 26.55
C GLU A 439 -20.95 29.23 26.33
N TYR A 440 -20.30 30.18 25.64
CA TYR A 440 -18.87 30.21 25.33
C TYR A 440 -18.19 31.53 25.76
N PRO A 441 -17.78 31.66 27.05
CA PRO A 441 -17.28 32.93 27.61
C PRO A 441 -16.05 33.52 26.91
N ASN A 442 -15.22 32.67 26.31
CA ASN A 442 -13.96 33.04 25.67
C ASN A 442 -14.07 33.22 24.15
N MET A 443 -15.28 33.19 23.57
CA MET A 443 -15.47 33.35 22.12
C MET A 443 -14.91 34.71 21.64
N PRO A 444 -14.00 34.72 20.65
CA PRO A 444 -13.56 35.95 20.01
C PRO A 444 -14.71 36.60 19.23
N VAL A 445 -14.98 37.87 19.55
CA VAL A 445 -16.09 38.62 18.95
C VAL A 445 -15.62 40.00 18.49
N ILE A 446 -16.00 40.38 17.27
CA ILE A 446 -16.00 41.76 16.78
C ILE A 446 -17.45 42.24 16.74
N LEU A 447 -17.74 43.34 17.45
CA LEU A 447 -18.94 44.14 17.25
C LEU A 447 -18.59 45.32 16.36
N GLN A 448 -19.30 45.44 15.24
CA GLN A 448 -19.15 46.57 14.31
C GLN A 448 -20.37 47.46 14.37
N SER A 449 -20.17 48.79 14.26
CA SER A 449 -21.27 49.75 14.19
C SER A 449 -20.79 51.05 13.56
N SER A 450 -21.71 51.81 12.95
CA SER A 450 -21.47 53.21 12.58
C SER A 450 -21.63 54.18 13.75
N ASP A 451 -22.24 53.73 14.86
CA ASP A 451 -22.38 54.51 16.09
C ASP A 451 -21.29 54.12 17.10
N VAL A 452 -20.39 55.06 17.36
CA VAL A 452 -19.25 54.91 18.28
C VAL A 452 -19.71 54.69 19.73
N SER A 453 -20.94 55.09 20.10
CA SER A 453 -21.48 54.87 21.44
C SER A 453 -21.51 53.37 21.83
N ASN A 454 -21.62 52.49 20.83
CA ASN A 454 -21.63 51.03 20.99
C ASN A 454 -20.27 50.43 21.39
N ALA A 455 -19.17 51.19 21.30
CA ALA A 455 -17.87 50.76 21.83
C ALA A 455 -17.93 50.43 23.33
N SER A 456 -18.73 51.19 24.09
CA SER A 456 -18.94 50.95 25.52
C SER A 456 -19.66 49.62 25.80
N HIS A 457 -20.60 49.23 24.93
CA HIS A 457 -21.29 47.93 25.01
C HIS A 457 -20.37 46.77 24.65
N ALA A 458 -19.56 46.93 23.60
CA ALA A 458 -18.55 45.93 23.23
C ALA A 458 -17.54 45.70 24.37
N PHE A 459 -17.07 46.76 25.03
CA PHE A 459 -16.17 46.65 26.18
C PHE A 459 -16.79 45.86 27.34
N LYS A 460 -18.07 46.12 27.68
CA LYS A 460 -18.80 45.37 28.72
C LYS A 460 -18.92 43.88 28.39
N LEU A 461 -19.08 43.54 27.12
CA LEU A 461 -19.16 42.16 26.63
C LEU A 461 -17.77 41.52 26.41
N LYS A 462 -16.66 42.21 26.74
CA LYS A 462 -15.29 41.78 26.42
C LYS A 462 -15.12 41.45 24.92
N ALA A 463 -15.75 42.23 24.05
CA ALA A 463 -15.67 42.12 22.59
C ALA A 463 -14.81 43.24 22.03
N SER A 464 -14.19 43.01 20.86
CA SER A 464 -13.51 44.07 20.12
C SER A 464 -14.54 44.93 19.39
N PHE A 465 -14.33 46.24 19.33
CA PHE A 465 -15.19 47.15 18.60
C PHE A 465 -14.50 47.67 17.33
N ILE A 466 -15.23 47.72 16.22
CA ILE A 466 -14.77 48.30 14.96
C ILE A 466 -15.80 49.31 14.46
N ASP A 467 -15.34 50.54 14.19
CA ASP A 467 -16.17 51.57 13.55
C ASP A 467 -16.24 51.31 12.04
N LYS A 468 -17.48 51.18 11.51
CA LYS A 468 -17.74 50.98 10.06
C LYS A 468 -17.23 52.14 9.20
N ASN A 469 -17.11 53.34 9.77
CA ASN A 469 -16.64 54.55 9.10
C ASN A 469 -15.12 54.78 9.23
N SER A 470 -14.40 53.90 9.93
CA SER A 470 -12.95 54.04 10.12
C SER A 470 -12.17 53.95 8.81
N GLU A 471 -11.21 54.86 8.63
CA GLU A 471 -10.23 54.82 7.53
C GLU A 471 -9.27 53.63 7.65
N THR A 472 -9.08 53.07 8.86
CA THR A 472 -8.17 51.94 9.13
C THR A 472 -8.85 50.57 9.14
N LEU A 473 -10.14 50.50 8.80
CA LEU A 473 -10.98 49.29 8.89
C LEU A 473 -10.29 48.01 8.37
N ARG A 474 -9.62 48.10 7.22
CA ARG A 474 -8.87 46.96 6.63
C ARG A 474 -7.74 46.47 7.51
N GLY A 475 -7.00 47.39 8.12
CA GLY A 475 -5.89 47.09 9.01
C GLY A 475 -6.37 46.39 10.29
N ASP A 476 -7.47 46.88 10.86
CA ASP A 476 -8.02 46.40 12.13
C ASP A 476 -8.55 44.96 12.02
N ILE A 477 -9.31 44.66 10.96
CA ILE A 477 -9.76 43.30 10.66
C ILE A 477 -8.56 42.36 10.46
N ARG A 478 -7.56 42.79 9.68
CA ARG A 478 -6.36 41.98 9.41
C ARG A 478 -5.57 41.69 10.68
N LEU A 479 -5.46 42.66 11.58
CA LEU A 479 -4.81 42.50 12.88
C LEU A 479 -5.55 41.52 13.78
N PHE A 480 -6.88 41.63 13.85
CA PHE A 480 -7.72 40.71 14.60
C PHE A 480 -7.61 39.27 14.09
N ILE A 481 -7.81 39.07 12.78
CA ILE A 481 -7.66 37.78 12.10
C ILE A 481 -6.28 37.17 12.38
N ARG A 482 -5.19 37.95 12.30
CA ARG A 482 -3.84 37.48 12.62
C ARG A 482 -3.69 37.01 14.08
N GLN A 483 -4.30 37.69 15.03
CA GLN A 483 -4.18 37.35 16.46
C GLN A 483 -4.97 36.10 16.85
N PHE A 484 -6.15 35.89 16.26
CA PHE A 484 -7.08 34.83 16.68
C PHE A 484 -7.00 33.55 15.85
N LEU A 485 -6.39 33.59 14.65
CA LEU A 485 -6.22 32.38 13.85
C LEU A 485 -5.02 31.50 14.26
N GLY A 486 -4.18 31.95 15.19
CA GLY A 486 -3.04 31.15 15.67
C GLY A 486 -2.00 30.83 14.57
N PHE A 487 -1.90 31.68 13.56
CA PHE A 487 -1.04 31.46 12.39
C PHE A 487 0.39 31.95 12.66
N GLY A 488 1.36 31.03 12.60
CA GLY A 488 2.79 31.28 12.85
C GLY A 488 3.43 30.16 13.69
N ASP A 489 4.54 30.47 14.34
CA ASP A 489 5.14 29.59 15.36
C ASP A 489 4.18 29.43 16.56
N PHE A 490 4.20 28.28 17.23
CA PHE A 490 3.37 28.09 18.43
C PHE A 490 3.98 28.86 19.59
N VAL A 491 3.35 29.96 19.97
CA VAL A 491 3.78 30.78 21.11
C VAL A 491 3.09 30.28 22.38
N TYR A 492 3.83 29.61 23.24
CA TYR A 492 3.39 29.28 24.60
C TYR A 492 3.24 30.55 25.42
N LYS A 493 2.09 30.69 26.08
CA LYS A 493 1.72 31.86 26.88
C LYS A 493 1.33 31.47 28.30
N ASP A 494 1.58 32.35 29.25
CA ASP A 494 1.06 32.25 30.62
C ASP A 494 -0.44 32.60 30.69
N ALA A 495 -1.02 32.52 31.89
CA ALA A 495 -2.44 32.81 32.12
C ALA A 495 -2.81 34.27 31.77
N GLU A 496 -1.85 35.18 31.88
CA GLU A 496 -1.93 36.60 31.56
C GLU A 496 -1.69 36.90 30.06
N GLY A 497 -1.29 35.90 29.27
CA GLY A 497 -1.08 36.00 27.83
C GLY A 497 0.31 36.47 27.39
N LYS A 498 1.29 36.51 28.31
CA LYS A 498 2.69 36.84 28.03
C LYS A 498 3.42 35.61 27.48
N GLU A 499 4.31 35.84 26.52
CA GLU A 499 5.08 34.80 25.85
C GLU A 499 6.12 34.16 26.78
N ILE A 500 6.16 32.81 26.77
CA ILE A 500 7.08 31.95 27.52
C ILE A 500 8.13 31.37 26.56
N ALA A 501 7.67 30.73 25.48
CA ALA A 501 8.51 30.03 24.51
C ALA A 501 7.78 29.96 23.16
N THR A 502 8.55 29.78 22.07
CA THR A 502 8.01 29.77 20.71
C THR A 502 8.53 28.57 19.95
N ALA A 503 7.62 27.72 19.45
CA ALA A 503 7.92 26.47 18.75
C ALA A 503 7.69 26.58 17.24
N LYS A 504 8.72 26.29 16.44
CA LYS A 504 8.68 26.39 14.98
C LYS A 504 8.36 25.06 14.30
N SER A 505 8.64 23.95 14.96
CA SER A 505 8.46 22.59 14.45
C SER A 505 7.67 21.72 15.43
N LEU A 506 7.11 20.61 14.94
CA LEU A 506 6.43 19.62 15.80
C LEU A 506 7.39 19.04 16.86
N LYS A 507 8.68 18.93 16.51
CA LYS A 507 9.74 18.47 17.42
C LYS A 507 9.96 19.45 18.57
N GLU A 508 10.15 20.74 18.26
CA GLU A 508 10.27 21.80 19.29
C GLU A 508 9.00 21.89 20.14
N PHE A 509 7.83 21.72 19.53
CA PHE A 509 6.56 21.68 20.25
C PHE A 509 6.51 20.51 21.25
N GLU A 510 6.95 19.30 20.86
CA GLU A 510 7.09 18.15 21.77
C GLU A 510 8.11 18.42 22.88
N GLU A 511 9.29 18.94 22.55
CA GLU A 511 10.36 19.25 23.51
C GLU A 511 9.91 20.26 24.57
N TYR A 512 9.20 21.32 24.17
CA TYR A 512 8.69 22.32 25.11
C TYR A 512 7.54 21.81 25.97
N LEU A 513 6.73 20.86 25.50
CA LEU A 513 5.65 20.26 26.32
C LEU A 513 6.19 19.67 27.63
N TYR A 514 7.40 19.11 27.65
CA TYR A 514 8.03 18.57 28.87
C TYR A 514 8.36 19.61 29.93
N HIS A 515 8.56 20.87 29.52
CA HIS A 515 9.14 21.90 30.40
C HIS A 515 8.21 23.07 30.68
N ILE A 516 7.14 23.26 29.89
CA ILE A 516 6.22 24.39 30.08
C ILE A 516 5.40 24.27 31.38
N PRO A 517 5.02 25.40 32.01
CA PRO A 517 4.16 25.41 33.20
C PRO A 517 2.75 24.85 32.94
N ALA A 518 2.15 24.26 33.96
CA ALA A 518 0.78 23.72 33.92
C ALA A 518 -0.27 24.77 33.54
N GLU A 519 -0.14 26.01 34.04
CA GLU A 519 -1.05 27.12 33.70
C GLU A 519 -1.05 27.44 32.20
N SER A 520 0.09 27.29 31.52
CA SER A 520 0.18 27.46 30.06
C SER A 520 -0.59 26.36 29.33
N LEU A 521 -0.46 25.10 29.77
CA LEU A 521 -1.23 23.99 29.21
C LEU A 521 -2.74 24.23 29.32
N VAL A 522 -3.20 24.65 30.50
CA VAL A 522 -4.61 24.99 30.75
C VAL A 522 -5.07 26.10 29.81
N TYR A 523 -4.29 27.18 29.71
CA TYR A 523 -4.59 28.32 28.85
C TYR A 523 -4.76 27.91 27.37
N HIS A 524 -3.83 27.11 26.84
CA HIS A 524 -3.85 26.68 25.45
C HIS A 524 -4.89 25.59 25.16
N ALA A 525 -5.12 24.66 26.10
CA ALA A 525 -6.13 23.60 25.97
C ALA A 525 -7.55 24.17 25.98
N GLN A 526 -7.86 25.11 26.89
CA GLN A 526 -9.18 25.76 26.95
C GLN A 526 -9.56 26.49 25.65
N LYS A 527 -8.56 26.97 24.91
CA LYS A 527 -8.74 27.72 23.67
C LYS A 527 -8.51 26.87 22.41
N ASN A 528 -8.37 25.56 22.55
CA ASN A 528 -8.10 24.61 21.46
C ASN A 528 -6.86 24.94 20.62
N HIS A 529 -5.90 25.71 21.17
CA HIS A 529 -4.74 26.20 20.42
C HIS A 529 -3.88 25.05 19.86
N PHE A 530 -3.78 23.93 20.58
CA PHE A 530 -2.97 22.78 20.16
C PHE A 530 -3.50 22.13 18.87
N SER A 531 -4.79 21.77 18.84
CA SER A 531 -5.41 21.14 17.66
C SER A 531 -5.47 22.12 16.48
N LEU A 532 -5.72 23.41 16.74
CA LEU A 532 -5.68 24.48 15.74
C LEU A 532 -4.31 24.59 15.07
N TRP A 533 -3.23 24.65 15.85
CA TRP A 533 -1.89 24.81 15.32
C TRP A 533 -1.40 23.59 14.53
N LEU A 534 -1.70 22.38 15.02
CA LEU A 534 -1.37 21.13 14.31
C LEU A 534 -2.13 21.00 12.99
N MET A 535 -3.41 21.37 12.97
CA MET A 535 -4.23 21.35 11.76
C MET A 535 -3.67 22.32 10.70
N ALA A 536 -3.23 23.51 11.12
CA ALA A 536 -2.67 24.51 10.23
C ALA A 536 -1.37 24.06 9.55
N ARG A 537 -0.53 23.26 10.24
CA ARG A 537 0.71 22.69 9.68
C ARG A 537 0.52 21.37 8.91
N GLY A 538 -0.69 20.84 8.92
CA GLY A 538 -1.09 19.63 8.20
C GLY A 538 -0.82 18.31 8.90
N GLU A 539 -0.68 18.34 10.23
CA GLU A 539 -0.66 17.14 11.08
C GLU A 539 -2.10 16.74 11.44
N ILE A 540 -2.92 16.47 10.42
CA ILE A 540 -4.39 16.34 10.55
C ILE A 540 -4.79 15.20 11.47
N ARG A 541 -4.13 14.04 11.37
CA ARG A 541 -4.44 12.87 12.23
C ARG A 541 -4.20 13.17 13.71
N VAL A 542 -3.10 13.84 14.05
CA VAL A 542 -2.79 14.25 15.43
C VAL A 542 -3.82 15.27 15.91
N ALA A 543 -4.14 16.27 15.08
CA ALA A 543 -5.15 17.28 15.39
C ALA A 543 -6.53 16.65 15.65
N LYS A 544 -6.92 15.64 14.86
CA LYS A 544 -8.17 14.87 15.04
C LYS A 544 -8.20 14.01 16.29
N MET A 545 -7.06 13.51 16.75
CA MET A 545 -6.98 12.77 18.01
C MET A 545 -7.15 13.73 19.19
N ILE A 546 -6.56 14.93 19.13
CA ILE A 546 -6.59 15.91 20.22
C ILE A 546 -7.90 16.69 20.28
N ALA A 547 -8.47 17.10 19.13
CA ALA A 547 -9.62 18.00 19.05
C ALA A 547 -10.89 17.58 19.84
N PRO A 548 -11.25 16.28 19.97
CA PRO A 548 -12.45 15.87 20.69
C PRO A 548 -12.38 15.99 22.21
N TYR A 549 -11.19 16.19 22.79
CA TYR A 549 -10.99 16.18 24.24
C TYR A 549 -10.90 17.60 24.79
N HIS A 550 -11.77 17.91 25.75
CA HIS A 550 -11.74 19.16 26.50
C HIS A 550 -10.94 19.01 27.78
N ILE A 551 -10.48 20.13 28.33
CA ILE A 551 -9.74 20.12 29.61
C ILE A 551 -10.55 19.50 30.76
N THR A 552 -11.88 19.58 30.69
CA THR A 552 -12.80 18.98 31.66
C THR A 552 -12.79 17.46 31.65
N ASP A 553 -12.27 16.84 30.59
CA ASP A 553 -12.16 15.38 30.47
C ASP A 553 -10.91 14.84 31.19
N PHE A 554 -10.02 15.73 31.66
CA PHE A 554 -8.79 15.39 32.36
C PHE A 554 -8.86 15.79 33.84
N LYS A 555 -8.21 15.02 34.72
CA LYS A 555 -8.23 15.27 36.17
C LYS A 555 -7.25 16.39 36.56
N SER A 556 -6.20 16.58 35.78
CA SER A 556 -5.16 17.57 36.02
C SER A 556 -4.53 18.09 34.72
N ALA A 557 -3.81 19.21 34.81
CA ALA A 557 -3.03 19.74 33.68
C ALA A 557 -1.87 18.81 33.27
N GLU A 558 -1.35 18.01 34.22
CA GLU A 558 -0.32 16.99 33.95
C GLU A 558 -0.88 15.87 33.04
N ASP A 559 -2.11 15.43 33.28
CA ASP A 559 -2.76 14.41 32.43
C ASP A 559 -2.92 14.90 30.98
N VAL A 560 -3.17 16.20 30.79
CA VAL A 560 -3.21 16.82 29.45
C VAL A 560 -1.84 16.77 28.79
N ARG A 561 -0.76 17.06 29.55
CA ARG A 561 0.62 16.99 29.05
C ARG A 561 0.95 15.57 28.59
N ASP A 562 0.72 14.59 29.46
CA ASP A 562 1.01 13.19 29.17
C ASP A 562 0.20 12.68 27.99
N TYR A 563 -1.07 13.07 27.89
CA TYR A 563 -1.91 12.75 26.74
C TYR A 563 -1.35 13.33 25.44
N LEU A 564 -0.99 14.62 25.40
CA LEU A 564 -0.42 15.28 24.22
C LEU A 564 0.89 14.62 23.78
N ILE A 565 1.80 14.37 24.73
CA ILE A 565 3.08 13.70 24.46
C ILE A 565 2.84 12.29 23.90
N ASN A 566 1.98 11.50 24.56
CA ASN A 566 1.68 10.13 24.11
C ASN A 566 1.04 10.10 22.72
N VAL A 567 0.12 11.03 22.40
CA VAL A 567 -0.50 11.10 21.07
C VAL A 567 0.54 11.45 20.00
N ILE A 568 1.43 12.42 20.27
CA ILE A 568 2.49 12.82 19.34
C ILE A 568 3.50 11.70 19.13
N GLN A 569 3.93 11.03 20.20
CA GLN A 569 4.85 9.91 20.14
C GLN A 569 4.26 8.71 19.41
N ASN A 570 3.04 8.30 19.76
CA ASN A 570 2.35 7.21 19.08
C ASN A 570 2.16 7.52 17.59
N TYR A 571 1.81 8.76 17.23
CA TYR A 571 1.70 9.16 15.83
C TYR A 571 3.06 9.11 15.11
N ARG A 572 4.14 9.58 15.76
CA ARG A 572 5.51 9.52 15.21
C ARG A 572 5.96 8.07 15.00
N ASP A 573 5.71 7.21 15.98
CA ASP A 573 6.04 5.80 15.92
C ASP A 573 5.18 5.09 14.86
N GLU A 574 3.89 5.40 14.74
CA GLU A 574 3.04 4.93 13.64
C GLU A 574 3.54 5.39 12.26
N LYS A 575 4.00 6.65 12.15
CA LYS A 575 4.49 7.23 10.89
C LYS A 575 5.82 6.61 10.46
N ASN A 576 6.64 6.17 11.42
CA ASN A 576 7.96 5.58 11.19
C ASN A 576 7.94 4.04 11.10
N LYS A 577 6.90 3.38 11.64
CA LYS A 577 6.71 1.92 11.57
C LYS A 577 6.77 1.44 10.12
N GLY A 578 7.61 0.43 9.87
CA GLY A 578 7.78 -0.14 8.54
C GLY A 578 8.54 0.74 7.55
N LYS A 579 9.08 1.89 7.96
CA LYS A 579 9.92 2.74 7.10
C LYS A 579 11.41 2.52 7.35
N VAL A 580 12.19 2.89 6.35
CA VAL A 580 13.64 3.07 6.45
C VAL A 580 13.88 4.47 7.02
N VAL A 581 14.57 4.55 8.16
CA VAL A 581 14.81 5.79 8.89
C VAL A 581 16.30 6.05 8.97
N GLU A 582 16.71 7.29 8.74
CA GLU A 582 18.12 7.68 8.93
C GLU A 582 18.52 7.61 10.41
N PHE A 583 19.75 7.17 10.68
CA PHE A 583 20.28 7.10 12.03
C PHE A 583 20.24 8.46 12.75
N ASN A 584 19.62 8.48 13.93
CA ASN A 584 19.71 9.56 14.91
C ASN A 584 20.04 8.97 16.29
N ALA A 585 20.89 9.65 17.07
CA ALA A 585 21.32 9.19 18.39
C ALA A 585 20.18 9.08 19.41
N ASP A 586 19.09 9.84 19.22
CA ASP A 586 17.90 9.80 20.08
C ASP A 586 16.95 8.64 19.76
N PHE A 587 17.13 7.94 18.64
CA PHE A 587 16.29 6.79 18.30
C PHE A 587 16.83 5.53 18.98
N ALA A 588 16.02 4.93 19.86
CA ALA A 588 16.23 3.54 20.24
C ALA A 588 15.98 2.66 19.00
N LEU A 589 16.96 1.82 18.62
CA LEU A 589 16.68 0.79 17.63
C LEU A 589 15.62 -0.15 18.20
N ASN A 590 14.54 -0.28 17.45
CA ASN A 590 13.45 -1.19 17.75
C ASN A 590 13.22 -2.09 16.54
N SER A 591 12.66 -3.28 16.74
CA SER A 591 12.28 -4.23 15.69
C SER A 591 11.26 -3.71 14.67
N ASN A 592 10.84 -2.44 14.80
CA ASN A 592 9.77 -1.85 14.00
C ASN A 592 10.28 -1.08 12.77
N ASN A 593 11.56 -0.69 12.76
CA ASN A 593 12.14 0.17 11.74
C ASN A 593 13.50 -0.38 11.29
N ILE A 594 13.88 -0.07 10.05
CA ILE A 594 15.24 -0.32 9.56
C ILE A 594 16.02 0.98 9.60
N VAL A 595 17.22 0.94 10.18
CA VAL A 595 18.05 2.14 10.37
C VAL A 595 19.16 2.21 9.33
N THR A 596 19.29 3.34 8.62
CA THR A 596 20.41 3.56 7.69
C THR A 596 21.54 4.32 8.36
N LEU A 597 22.74 3.76 8.27
CA LEU A 597 23.96 4.31 8.87
C LEU A 597 24.70 5.26 7.92
N SER A 598 24.53 5.11 6.62
CA SER A 598 25.05 5.98 5.56
C SER A 598 23.98 6.21 4.50
N THR A 599 24.20 7.22 3.65
CA THR A 599 23.36 7.51 2.49
C THR A 599 23.64 6.53 1.36
N GLY A 600 22.83 6.59 0.30
CA GLY A 600 22.96 5.72 -0.88
C GLY A 600 21.97 4.56 -0.89
N SER A 601 22.09 3.72 -1.93
CA SER A 601 21.25 2.53 -2.10
C SER A 601 21.47 1.50 -0.99
N LEU A 602 20.43 0.74 -0.65
CA LEU A 602 20.47 -0.33 0.37
C LEU A 602 20.96 -1.68 -0.19
N GLY A 603 21.19 -1.77 -1.50
CA GLY A 603 21.39 -3.04 -2.20
C GLY A 603 20.13 -3.92 -2.23
N GLY A 604 20.22 -5.11 -2.82
CA GLY A 604 19.10 -6.04 -2.97
C GLY A 604 18.53 -6.57 -1.67
N LYS A 605 19.38 -7.19 -0.83
CA LYS A 605 18.96 -7.73 0.47
C LYS A 605 18.38 -6.65 1.36
N GLY A 606 19.02 -5.48 1.41
CA GLY A 606 18.56 -4.33 2.17
C GLY A 606 17.21 -3.80 1.70
N ARG A 607 16.97 -3.74 0.37
CA ARG A 607 15.65 -3.40 -0.18
C ARG A 607 14.59 -4.46 0.14
N GLY A 608 14.94 -5.74 0.03
CA GLY A 608 14.05 -6.86 0.39
C GLY A 608 13.63 -6.79 1.87
N LEU A 609 14.58 -6.55 2.77
CA LEU A 609 14.32 -6.36 4.20
C LEU A 609 13.49 -5.10 4.49
N ALA A 610 13.79 -3.98 3.82
CA ALA A 610 12.97 -2.77 3.90
C ALA A 610 11.52 -3.03 3.49
N PHE A 611 11.33 -3.82 2.44
CA PHE A 611 10.02 -4.23 1.96
C PHE A 611 9.30 -5.15 2.95
N ILE A 612 9.97 -6.18 3.48
CA ILE A 612 9.45 -7.07 4.54
C ILE A 612 8.94 -6.22 5.71
N ASN A 613 9.77 -5.31 6.21
CA ASN A 613 9.45 -4.48 7.36
C ASN A 613 8.21 -3.62 7.08
N SER A 614 8.18 -2.94 5.92
CA SER A 614 7.02 -2.16 5.48
C SER A 614 5.75 -3.00 5.40
N MET A 615 5.83 -4.19 4.83
CA MET A 615 4.69 -5.09 4.64
C MET A 615 4.13 -5.60 5.97
N LEU A 616 4.99 -6.08 6.88
CA LEU A 616 4.59 -6.61 8.18
C LEU A 616 3.78 -5.59 9.00
N PHE A 617 4.23 -4.34 9.03
CA PHE A 617 3.56 -3.28 9.79
C PHE A 617 2.31 -2.73 9.09
N ASN A 618 2.30 -2.70 7.75
CA ASN A 618 1.13 -2.20 7.03
C ASN A 618 -0.03 -3.20 6.98
N LEU A 619 0.25 -4.50 6.88
CA LEU A 619 -0.78 -5.54 6.71
C LEU A 619 -1.26 -6.18 8.02
N ASN A 620 -0.53 -6.01 9.12
CA ASN A 620 -0.84 -6.60 10.43
C ASN A 620 -1.13 -8.11 10.33
N LEU A 621 -0.17 -8.85 9.76
CA LEU A 621 -0.32 -10.25 9.37
C LEU A 621 -0.73 -11.18 10.52
N SER A 622 -0.39 -10.81 11.76
CA SER A 622 -0.77 -11.53 12.98
C SER A 622 -2.29 -11.70 13.16
N ARG A 623 -3.12 -10.90 12.48
CA ARG A 623 -4.58 -11.07 12.47
C ARG A 623 -5.05 -12.29 11.69
N PHE A 624 -4.29 -12.73 10.69
CA PHE A 624 -4.70 -13.80 9.77
C PHE A 624 -4.25 -15.18 10.23
N VAL A 625 -3.21 -15.27 11.08
CA VAL A 625 -2.72 -16.52 11.64
C VAL A 625 -2.71 -16.44 13.18
N PRO A 626 -3.84 -16.73 13.85
CA PRO A 626 -3.88 -16.74 15.30
C PRO A 626 -2.97 -17.85 15.84
N GLY A 627 -2.13 -17.53 16.83
CA GLY A 627 -1.25 -18.49 17.52
C GLY A 627 0.25 -18.37 17.23
N ILE A 628 0.66 -17.47 16.32
CA ILE A 628 2.07 -17.18 16.04
C ILE A 628 2.28 -15.69 15.78
N ASN A 629 3.42 -15.15 16.21
CA ASN A 629 3.83 -13.77 15.93
C ASN A 629 4.72 -13.75 14.70
N ILE A 630 4.39 -12.93 13.71
CA ILE A 630 5.25 -12.74 12.54
C ILE A 630 6.07 -11.46 12.75
N LYS A 631 7.40 -11.58 12.77
CA LYS A 631 8.34 -10.50 13.09
C LYS A 631 9.48 -10.44 12.06
N ALA A 632 10.18 -9.31 12.05
CA ALA A 632 11.48 -9.16 11.42
C ALA A 632 12.54 -8.90 12.51
N PRO A 633 13.77 -9.41 12.36
CA PRO A 633 14.87 -9.14 13.29
C PRO A 633 15.33 -7.68 13.21
N MET A 634 15.94 -7.19 14.29
CA MET A 634 16.52 -5.84 14.30
C MET A 634 17.59 -5.73 13.23
N THR A 635 17.48 -4.70 12.38
CA THR A 635 18.30 -4.57 11.17
C THR A 635 18.76 -3.13 10.98
N ALA A 636 20.05 -2.96 10.70
CA ALA A 636 20.67 -1.72 10.28
C ALA A 636 21.39 -1.91 8.93
N VAL A 637 21.46 -0.88 8.10
CA VAL A 637 22.06 -0.96 6.77
C VAL A 637 23.08 0.15 6.57
N ILE A 638 24.25 -0.20 6.05
CA ILE A 638 25.27 0.72 5.54
C ILE A 638 25.02 0.83 4.04
N GLY A 639 24.58 2.01 3.59
CA GLY A 639 24.34 2.31 2.19
C GLY A 639 25.63 2.40 1.36
N VAL A 640 25.46 2.27 0.04
CA VAL A 640 26.53 2.16 -0.95
C VAL A 640 27.53 3.33 -0.96
N ASP A 641 27.12 4.55 -0.58
CA ASP A 641 28.01 5.71 -0.63
C ASP A 641 29.26 5.53 0.26
N GLU A 642 29.13 4.77 1.36
CA GLU A 642 30.27 4.47 2.23
C GLU A 642 31.25 3.49 1.56
N TYR A 643 30.77 2.54 0.75
CA TYR A 643 31.63 1.63 -0.01
C TYR A 643 32.47 2.40 -1.04
N GLU A 644 31.85 3.30 -1.80
CA GLU A 644 32.58 4.15 -2.76
C GLU A 644 33.61 5.02 -2.05
N SER A 645 33.19 5.71 -0.97
CA SER A 645 34.09 6.54 -0.19
C SER A 645 35.26 5.74 0.43
N PHE A 646 35.02 4.49 0.83
CA PHE A 646 36.03 3.59 1.37
C PHE A 646 37.06 3.18 0.31
N LEU A 647 36.62 2.83 -0.91
CA LEU A 647 37.54 2.49 -2.00
C LEU A 647 38.42 3.68 -2.39
N ASP A 648 37.81 4.86 -2.59
CA ASP A 648 38.51 6.07 -3.03
C ASP A 648 39.51 6.57 -1.99
N ARG A 649 39.09 6.66 -0.72
CA ARG A 649 39.93 7.16 0.37
C ARG A 649 41.20 6.32 0.57
N ASN A 650 41.09 5.01 0.38
CA ASN A 650 42.18 4.06 0.64
C ASN A 650 42.94 3.68 -0.65
N ASN A 651 42.57 4.26 -1.79
CA ASN A 651 43.07 3.96 -3.13
C ASN A 651 43.15 2.45 -3.43
N LEU A 652 42.09 1.72 -3.06
CA LEU A 652 42.12 0.25 -3.03
C LEU A 652 42.18 -0.38 -4.42
N LEU A 653 41.46 0.19 -5.40
CA LEU A 653 41.41 -0.33 -6.77
C LEU A 653 42.79 -0.37 -7.43
N ASP A 654 43.62 0.65 -7.22
CA ASP A 654 44.99 0.68 -7.73
C ASP A 654 45.90 -0.35 -7.04
N ARG A 655 45.67 -0.60 -5.74
CA ARG A 655 46.49 -1.53 -4.95
C ARG A 655 46.21 -3.00 -5.26
N ILE A 656 44.97 -3.34 -5.62
CA ILE A 656 44.54 -4.72 -5.87
C ILE A 656 44.62 -5.15 -7.34
N LYS A 657 44.85 -4.20 -8.26
CA LYS A 657 44.80 -4.45 -9.71
C LYS A 657 45.70 -5.59 -10.19
N ASP A 658 46.86 -5.75 -9.55
CA ASP A 658 47.87 -6.76 -9.90
C ASP A 658 47.86 -7.96 -8.91
N MET A 659 46.84 -8.08 -8.06
CA MET A 659 46.71 -9.15 -7.07
C MET A 659 45.71 -10.22 -7.53
N ASP A 660 46.17 -11.47 -7.60
CA ASP A 660 45.31 -12.62 -7.93
C ASP A 660 44.87 -13.43 -6.69
N ASP A 661 45.59 -13.28 -5.57
CA ASP A 661 45.34 -14.00 -4.32
C ASP A 661 44.29 -13.27 -3.46
N PHE A 662 43.16 -13.93 -3.21
CA PHE A 662 42.05 -13.36 -2.44
C PHE A 662 42.40 -13.11 -0.97
N GLU A 663 43.25 -13.95 -0.35
CA GLU A 663 43.64 -13.75 1.04
C GLU A 663 44.50 -12.48 1.21
N GLN A 664 45.33 -12.17 0.21
CA GLN A 664 46.10 -10.93 0.17
C GLN A 664 45.18 -9.71 0.01
N ILE A 665 44.17 -9.81 -0.85
CA ILE A 665 43.15 -8.76 -1.00
C ILE A 665 42.41 -8.52 0.32
N GLN A 666 41.99 -9.57 1.02
CA GLN A 666 41.33 -9.46 2.32
C GLN A 666 42.20 -8.72 3.36
N ARG A 667 43.50 -9.03 3.44
CA ARG A 667 44.44 -8.33 4.34
C ARG A 667 44.57 -6.85 4.01
N VAL A 668 44.66 -6.50 2.72
CA VAL A 668 44.69 -5.09 2.28
C VAL A 668 43.42 -4.34 2.67
N PHE A 669 42.26 -4.99 2.59
CA PHE A 669 40.98 -4.42 3.02
C PHE A 669 40.88 -4.27 4.54
N LEU A 670 41.42 -5.21 5.31
CA LEU A 670 41.47 -5.11 6.78
C LEU A 670 42.33 -3.93 7.25
N ASP A 671 43.46 -3.68 6.59
CA ASP A 671 44.37 -2.57 6.89
C ASP A 671 43.79 -1.18 6.54
N ALA A 672 42.76 -1.12 5.69
CA ALA A 672 42.13 0.12 5.26
C ALA A 672 41.18 0.73 6.33
N GLU A 673 40.94 2.04 6.27
CA GLU A 673 40.12 2.76 7.25
C GLU A 673 38.72 3.10 6.73
N LEU A 674 37.69 2.79 7.54
CA LEU A 674 36.31 3.27 7.35
C LEU A 674 36.17 4.73 7.81
N THR A 675 35.10 5.41 7.40
CA THR A 675 34.85 6.79 7.81
C THR A 675 34.60 6.88 9.33
N GLN A 676 35.25 7.84 10.00
CA GLN A 676 35.11 8.05 11.45
C GLN A 676 33.65 8.25 11.88
N ARG A 677 32.84 8.92 11.03
CA ARG A 677 31.40 9.09 11.24
C ARG A 677 30.66 7.75 11.29
N LEU A 678 30.97 6.82 10.37
CA LEU A 678 30.36 5.48 10.37
C LEU A 678 30.74 4.71 11.63
N VAL A 679 32.03 4.70 11.99
CA VAL A 679 32.53 4.00 13.18
C VAL A 679 31.84 4.50 14.46
N GLN A 680 31.63 5.82 14.58
CA GLN A 680 30.88 6.40 15.70
C GLN A 680 29.42 5.95 15.72
N LYS A 681 28.73 5.91 14.56
CA LYS A 681 27.36 5.42 14.46
C LYS A 681 27.26 3.93 14.84
N ILE A 682 28.17 3.08 14.35
CA ILE A 682 28.26 1.66 14.72
C ILE A 682 28.47 1.51 16.23
N ARG A 683 29.35 2.31 16.85
CA ARG A 683 29.56 2.29 18.29
C ARG A 683 28.28 2.60 19.08
N ILE A 684 27.46 3.54 18.62
CA ILE A 684 26.19 3.86 19.27
C ILE A 684 25.19 2.72 19.06
N ILE A 685 25.07 2.21 17.84
CA ILE A 685 24.07 1.19 17.48
C ILE A 685 24.30 -0.14 18.21
N LEU A 686 25.56 -0.51 18.43
CA LEU A 686 25.92 -1.75 19.13
C LEU A 686 25.50 -1.77 20.60
N LYS A 687 25.20 -0.62 21.20
CA LYS A 687 24.62 -0.57 22.55
C LYS A 687 23.20 -1.13 22.60
N SER A 688 22.48 -1.05 21.49
CA SER A 688 21.11 -1.57 21.36
C SER A 688 21.09 -3.07 21.04
N PHE A 689 22.11 -3.60 20.36
CA PHE A 689 22.22 -5.02 20.03
C PHE A 689 22.75 -5.84 21.21
N GLN A 690 21.96 -6.81 21.67
CA GLN A 690 22.32 -7.71 22.78
C GLN A 690 22.63 -9.14 22.32
N GLN A 691 22.19 -9.54 21.12
CA GLN A 691 22.39 -10.88 20.55
C GLN A 691 23.53 -10.90 19.52
N PRO A 692 23.96 -12.10 19.05
CA PRO A 692 24.89 -12.22 17.93
C PRO A 692 24.40 -11.50 16.67
N LEU A 693 25.34 -11.10 15.81
CA LEU A 693 25.08 -10.30 14.62
C LEU A 693 25.51 -11.02 13.35
N ALA A 694 24.66 -10.96 12.32
CA ALA A 694 25.00 -11.33 10.96
C ALA A 694 25.36 -10.06 10.17
N ILE A 695 26.58 -10.01 9.64
CA ILE A 695 27.08 -8.96 8.74
C ILE A 695 27.00 -9.53 7.32
N ARG A 696 25.97 -9.11 6.59
CA ARG A 696 25.58 -9.68 5.29
C ARG A 696 25.92 -8.72 4.15
N SER A 697 26.41 -9.27 3.05
CA SER A 697 26.49 -8.55 1.77
C SER A 697 25.11 -8.15 1.26
N SER A 698 25.01 -6.99 0.64
CA SER A 698 23.83 -6.53 -0.09
C SER A 698 24.30 -5.80 -1.35
N GLY A 699 24.65 -6.57 -2.38
CA GLY A 699 25.03 -6.03 -3.69
C GLY A 699 23.87 -5.26 -4.36
N LEU A 700 24.17 -4.39 -5.32
CA LEU A 700 23.15 -3.68 -6.09
C LEU A 700 22.32 -4.63 -6.94
N PHE A 701 22.99 -5.60 -7.59
CA PHE A 701 22.40 -6.60 -8.47
C PHE A 701 22.04 -7.91 -7.76
N GLU A 702 22.59 -8.16 -6.57
CA GLU A 702 22.12 -9.21 -5.66
C GLU A 702 20.61 -9.06 -5.41
N ASP A 703 19.86 -10.16 -5.43
CA ASP A 703 18.38 -10.19 -5.28
C ASP A 703 17.60 -9.17 -6.15
N SER A 704 18.19 -8.75 -7.27
CA SER A 704 17.52 -7.89 -8.25
C SER A 704 16.42 -8.66 -8.98
N LEU A 705 15.34 -7.97 -9.34
CA LEU A 705 14.18 -8.55 -10.03
C LEU A 705 14.50 -9.09 -11.42
N LEU A 706 15.56 -8.58 -12.07
CA LEU A 706 15.88 -8.93 -13.46
C LEU A 706 16.95 -10.03 -13.56
N GLN A 707 17.99 -9.99 -12.72
CA GLN A 707 19.14 -10.92 -12.75
C GLN A 707 19.78 -11.04 -11.36
N PRO A 708 19.27 -11.89 -10.46
CA PRO A 708 19.82 -12.02 -9.11
C PRO A 708 21.12 -12.83 -9.12
N VAL A 709 22.18 -12.26 -8.56
CA VAL A 709 23.41 -12.98 -8.22
C VAL A 709 23.19 -13.67 -6.87
N ALA A 710 23.06 -14.99 -6.84
CA ALA A 710 22.74 -15.73 -5.62
C ALA A 710 23.97 -16.44 -5.02
N GLY A 711 24.25 -16.20 -3.73
CA GLY A 711 25.21 -16.99 -2.94
C GLY A 711 26.68 -16.72 -3.22
N VAL A 712 27.02 -15.64 -3.92
CA VAL A 712 28.38 -15.35 -4.39
C VAL A 712 29.19 -14.52 -3.39
N PHE A 713 28.52 -13.75 -2.54
CA PHE A 713 29.15 -12.85 -1.58
C PHE A 713 29.09 -13.39 -0.15
N GLN A 714 30.09 -13.04 0.65
CA GLN A 714 30.28 -13.60 1.99
C GLN A 714 29.36 -12.97 3.04
N THR A 715 28.98 -13.77 4.02
CA THR A 715 28.26 -13.35 5.24
C THR A 715 29.05 -13.79 6.46
N TYR A 716 29.26 -12.88 7.39
CA TYR A 716 30.02 -13.14 8.61
C TYR A 716 29.12 -13.09 9.84
N LEU A 717 29.21 -14.10 10.70
CA LEU A 717 28.49 -14.18 11.97
C LEU A 717 29.42 -13.83 13.11
N VAL A 718 29.04 -12.80 13.88
CA VAL A 718 29.82 -12.25 15.00
C VAL A 718 29.10 -12.54 16.32
N PRO A 719 29.74 -13.19 17.31
CA PRO A 719 29.10 -13.52 18.59
C PRO A 719 28.59 -12.30 19.39
N ASN A 720 29.23 -11.14 19.20
CA ASN A 720 28.81 -9.84 19.77
C ASN A 720 28.68 -9.81 21.31
N ASN A 721 29.38 -10.70 22.02
CA ASN A 721 29.24 -10.90 23.48
C ASN A 721 30.46 -10.44 24.30
N HIS A 722 31.48 -9.84 23.68
CA HIS A 722 32.66 -9.37 24.39
C HIS A 722 32.34 -8.20 25.35
N PRO A 723 32.85 -8.18 26.60
CA PRO A 723 32.49 -7.15 27.58
C PRO A 723 32.98 -5.73 27.19
N ASP A 724 34.10 -5.63 26.49
CA ASP A 724 34.57 -4.35 25.92
C ASP A 724 33.86 -4.04 24.59
N LEU A 725 33.19 -2.89 24.57
CA LEU A 725 32.51 -2.36 23.38
C LEU A 725 33.49 -2.06 22.24
N ASN A 726 34.74 -1.70 22.52
CA ASN A 726 35.71 -1.40 21.46
C ASN A 726 36.08 -2.67 20.67
N THR A 727 36.25 -3.80 21.33
CA THR A 727 36.44 -5.10 20.66
C THR A 727 35.24 -5.46 19.79
N ARG A 728 34.01 -5.28 20.28
CA ARG A 728 32.79 -5.51 19.51
C ARG A 728 32.70 -4.63 18.26
N VAL A 729 33.01 -3.33 18.41
CA VAL A 729 33.10 -2.39 17.29
C VAL A 729 34.13 -2.87 16.28
N LYS A 730 35.32 -3.27 16.74
CA LYS A 730 36.40 -3.76 15.86
C LYS A 730 35.97 -4.98 15.06
N GLN A 731 35.41 -6.00 15.70
CA GLN A 731 34.92 -7.22 15.03
C GLN A 731 33.88 -6.91 13.95
N VAL A 732 32.94 -5.99 14.23
CA VAL A 732 31.92 -5.59 13.26
C VAL A 732 32.54 -4.78 12.12
N THR A 733 33.46 -3.85 12.40
CA THR A 733 34.14 -3.08 11.34
C THR A 733 35.01 -3.95 10.46
N ASP A 734 35.71 -4.95 11.02
CA ASP A 734 36.55 -5.88 10.28
C ASP A 734 35.68 -6.78 9.39
N ALA A 735 34.55 -7.28 9.90
CA ALA A 735 33.56 -8.00 9.11
C ALA A 735 33.00 -7.16 7.95
N VAL A 736 32.69 -5.87 8.17
CA VAL A 736 32.23 -4.95 7.11
C VAL A 736 33.27 -4.82 6.00
N LYS A 737 34.55 -4.64 6.35
CA LYS A 737 35.65 -4.54 5.37
C LYS A 737 35.80 -5.83 4.56
N LEU A 738 35.67 -6.98 5.20
CA LEU A 738 35.74 -8.28 4.52
C LEU A 738 34.54 -8.51 3.60
N VAL A 739 33.33 -8.09 3.99
CA VAL A 739 32.18 -8.08 3.08
C VAL A 739 32.47 -7.22 1.83
N TYR A 740 33.09 -6.04 1.98
CA TYR A 740 33.50 -5.22 0.83
C TYR A 740 34.55 -5.92 -0.04
N SER A 741 35.46 -6.67 0.55
CA SER A 741 36.46 -7.44 -0.21
C SER A 741 35.83 -8.56 -1.04
N SER A 742 34.67 -9.10 -0.65
CA SER A 742 34.05 -10.27 -1.30
C SER A 742 33.64 -10.05 -2.76
N ILE A 743 33.50 -8.80 -3.21
CA ILE A 743 33.30 -8.47 -4.64
C ILE A 743 34.49 -8.94 -5.49
N PHE A 744 35.68 -8.96 -4.92
CA PHE A 744 36.92 -9.28 -5.63
C PHE A 744 37.30 -10.76 -5.53
N SER A 745 36.44 -11.61 -4.96
CA SER A 745 36.66 -13.06 -4.91
C SER A 745 36.66 -13.68 -6.31
N ASN A 746 37.32 -14.83 -6.48
CA ASN A 746 37.36 -15.51 -7.77
C ASN A 746 35.96 -15.89 -8.25
N ASP A 747 35.12 -16.40 -7.34
CA ASP A 747 33.74 -16.78 -7.66
C ASP A 747 32.89 -15.55 -8.03
N ALA A 748 33.09 -14.40 -7.38
CA ALA A 748 32.41 -13.15 -7.73
C ALA A 748 32.82 -12.63 -9.10
N ARG A 749 34.12 -12.60 -9.40
CA ARG A 749 34.63 -12.16 -10.70
C ARG A 749 34.10 -13.03 -11.85
N LEU A 750 34.09 -14.36 -11.67
CA LEU A 750 33.56 -15.29 -12.65
C LEU A 750 32.06 -15.08 -12.89
N ASN A 751 31.26 -14.94 -11.83
CA ASN A 751 29.81 -14.72 -11.95
C ASN A 751 29.46 -13.37 -12.62
N VAL A 752 30.12 -12.28 -12.21
CA VAL A 752 29.88 -10.94 -12.80
C VAL A 752 30.28 -10.92 -14.29
N SER A 753 31.40 -11.56 -14.64
CA SER A 753 31.84 -11.65 -16.04
C SER A 753 30.89 -12.46 -16.93
N ALA A 754 30.28 -13.54 -16.38
CA ALA A 754 29.29 -14.35 -17.10
C ALA A 754 28.00 -13.58 -17.42
N MET A 755 27.71 -12.51 -16.67
CA MET A 755 26.54 -11.65 -16.87
C MET A 755 26.80 -10.44 -17.79
N ASN A 756 27.97 -10.35 -18.43
CA ASN A 756 28.41 -9.21 -19.26
C ASN A 756 28.47 -7.85 -18.52
N TYR A 757 28.47 -7.83 -17.19
CA TYR A 757 28.72 -6.62 -16.41
C TYR A 757 30.20 -6.48 -16.10
N LYS A 758 30.61 -5.25 -15.80
CA LYS A 758 31.94 -5.00 -15.26
C LYS A 758 31.88 -4.98 -13.73
N ILE A 759 32.98 -5.41 -13.11
CA ILE A 759 33.11 -5.46 -11.63
C ILE A 759 33.00 -4.06 -11.00
N ASP A 760 33.35 -2.99 -11.75
CA ASP A 760 33.22 -1.60 -11.29
C ASP A 760 31.75 -1.11 -11.21
N GLU A 761 30.82 -1.80 -11.87
CA GLU A 761 29.38 -1.48 -11.84
C GLU A 761 28.67 -2.09 -10.61
N GLU A 762 29.24 -3.15 -10.02
CA GLU A 762 28.71 -3.77 -8.79
C GLU A 762 29.17 -2.96 -7.56
N LYS A 763 28.20 -2.57 -6.72
CA LYS A 763 28.48 -1.80 -5.50
C LYS A 763 27.85 -2.48 -4.30
N MET A 764 28.52 -2.41 -3.16
CA MET A 764 28.14 -3.16 -1.96
C MET A 764 27.51 -2.25 -0.90
N ALA A 765 26.27 -2.53 -0.54
CA ALA A 765 25.74 -2.16 0.78
C ALA A 765 26.01 -3.30 1.78
N VAL A 766 25.98 -2.99 3.07
CA VAL A 766 26.16 -4.01 4.14
C VAL A 766 24.97 -3.98 5.07
N VAL A 767 24.40 -5.15 5.33
CA VAL A 767 23.29 -5.34 6.27
C VAL A 767 23.84 -5.91 7.58
N ILE A 768 23.58 -5.21 8.67
CA ILE A 768 23.86 -5.63 10.04
C ILE A 768 22.54 -6.08 10.66
N GLN A 769 22.39 -7.38 10.90
CA GLN A 769 21.13 -7.97 11.35
C GLN A 769 21.33 -8.82 12.60
N GLU A 770 20.36 -8.79 13.51
CA GLU A 770 20.33 -9.67 14.67
C GLU A 770 20.12 -11.14 14.26
N VAL A 771 20.93 -12.05 14.83
CA VAL A 771 20.77 -13.49 14.62
C VAL A 771 19.61 -13.97 15.47
N VAL A 772 18.62 -14.61 14.84
CA VAL A 772 17.47 -15.19 15.55
C VAL A 772 17.86 -16.49 16.22
N GLY A 773 17.61 -16.60 17.52
CA GLY A 773 17.82 -17.83 18.27
C GLY A 773 17.78 -17.64 19.78
N ASN A 774 18.15 -18.70 20.50
CA ASN A 774 18.31 -18.71 21.94
C ASN A 774 19.73 -19.15 22.31
N GLN A 775 20.17 -18.73 23.50
CA GLN A 775 21.45 -19.17 24.06
C GLN A 775 21.29 -20.51 24.78
N TYR A 776 22.09 -21.50 24.38
CA TYR A 776 22.19 -22.81 25.01
C TYR A 776 23.65 -23.04 25.45
N GLY A 777 23.91 -22.86 26.74
CA GLY A 777 25.27 -22.90 27.28
C GLY A 777 26.20 -21.89 26.59
N SER A 778 27.15 -22.42 25.83
CA SER A 778 28.12 -21.62 25.06
C SER A 778 27.81 -21.48 23.56
N THR A 779 26.60 -21.86 23.15
CA THR A 779 26.19 -21.83 21.74
C THR A 779 24.89 -21.04 21.57
N PHE A 780 24.65 -20.50 20.37
CA PHE A 780 23.44 -19.74 20.06
C PHE A 780 22.86 -20.13 18.70
N TYR A 781 21.59 -20.55 18.68
CA TYR A 781 20.89 -21.00 17.46
C TYR A 781 19.35 -21.03 17.64
N PRO A 782 18.56 -20.97 16.54
CA PRO A 782 17.11 -21.07 16.61
C PRO A 782 16.62 -22.53 16.71
N HIS A 783 15.37 -22.70 17.14
CA HIS A 783 14.73 -24.03 17.16
C HIS A 783 14.60 -24.61 15.75
N ILE A 784 14.17 -23.77 14.79
CA ILE A 784 13.97 -24.16 13.40
C ILE A 784 14.46 -23.04 12.50
N SER A 785 15.14 -23.39 11.43
CA SER A 785 15.39 -22.50 10.29
C SER A 785 14.98 -23.19 8.99
N GLY A 786 14.69 -22.40 7.97
CA GLY A 786 14.28 -22.97 6.70
C GLY A 786 14.20 -21.99 5.55
N VAL A 787 14.02 -22.58 4.37
CA VAL A 787 13.79 -21.90 3.11
C VAL A 787 12.45 -22.38 2.57
N ALA A 788 11.63 -21.47 2.05
CA ALA A 788 10.39 -21.84 1.38
C ALA A 788 10.27 -21.12 0.04
N GLN A 789 9.77 -21.84 -0.96
CA GLN A 789 9.60 -21.35 -2.33
C GLN A 789 8.13 -21.39 -2.69
N SER A 790 7.62 -20.32 -3.31
CA SER A 790 6.23 -20.20 -3.75
C SER A 790 5.93 -20.96 -5.05
N TYR A 791 6.94 -21.62 -5.63
CA TYR A 791 6.82 -22.45 -6.82
C TYR A 791 7.70 -23.68 -6.70
N ASN A 792 7.17 -24.84 -7.06
CA ASN A 792 7.86 -26.11 -6.99
C ASN A 792 8.00 -26.71 -8.40
N TYR A 793 9.21 -26.66 -8.96
CA TYR A 793 9.53 -27.31 -10.25
C TYR A 793 9.57 -28.85 -10.17
N TYR A 794 9.44 -29.39 -8.96
CA TYR A 794 9.51 -30.82 -8.67
C TYR A 794 8.36 -31.23 -7.72
N PRO A 795 7.09 -31.08 -8.12
CA PRO A 795 5.93 -31.48 -7.32
C PRO A 795 5.87 -33.00 -7.17
N PHE A 796 5.40 -33.48 -6.03
CA PHE A 796 5.21 -34.91 -5.74
C PHE A 796 3.78 -35.18 -5.25
N GLY A 797 3.29 -36.41 -5.40
CA GLY A 797 1.91 -36.77 -5.06
C GLY A 797 0.88 -35.98 -5.88
N HIS A 798 -0.10 -35.37 -5.22
CA HIS A 798 -1.13 -34.53 -5.85
C HIS A 798 -0.80 -33.03 -5.85
N MET A 799 0.43 -32.64 -5.45
CA MET A 799 0.83 -31.24 -5.40
C MET A 799 0.86 -30.61 -6.80
N LYS A 800 0.48 -29.34 -6.85
CA LYS A 800 0.67 -28.49 -8.03
C LYS A 800 1.97 -27.69 -7.89
N PRO A 801 2.64 -27.35 -9.01
CA PRO A 801 3.81 -26.47 -8.97
C PRO A 801 3.56 -25.15 -8.23
N GLU A 802 2.36 -24.57 -8.37
CA GLU A 802 2.01 -23.26 -7.79
C GLU A 802 1.84 -23.27 -6.26
N GLU A 803 1.77 -24.45 -5.65
CA GLU A 803 1.59 -24.65 -4.20
C GLU A 803 2.92 -24.59 -3.42
N GLY A 804 4.04 -24.49 -4.12
CA GLY A 804 5.35 -24.30 -3.50
C GLY A 804 5.84 -25.48 -2.66
N TYR A 805 6.93 -25.27 -1.91
CA TYR A 805 7.45 -26.21 -0.93
C TYR A 805 8.31 -25.48 0.11
N ALA A 806 8.55 -26.14 1.25
CA ALA A 806 9.45 -25.66 2.28
C ALA A 806 10.47 -26.75 2.67
N VAL A 807 11.68 -26.32 3.02
CA VAL A 807 12.76 -27.14 3.56
C VAL A 807 13.15 -26.56 4.91
N ILE A 808 13.14 -27.37 5.96
CA ILE A 808 13.40 -26.95 7.33
C ILE A 808 14.41 -27.87 8.02
N GLY A 809 15.18 -27.30 8.93
CA GLY A 809 16.16 -27.99 9.77
C GLY A 809 16.27 -27.36 11.15
N VAL A 810 16.92 -28.07 12.07
CA VAL A 810 17.30 -27.56 13.40
C VAL A 810 18.61 -26.78 13.26
N GLY A 811 18.77 -25.71 14.04
CA GLY A 811 19.97 -24.87 14.00
C GLY A 811 19.90 -23.72 13.00
N LEU A 812 21.03 -23.11 12.69
CA LEU A 812 21.14 -21.95 11.80
C LEU A 812 20.80 -22.29 10.34
N GLY A 813 20.17 -21.33 9.65
CA GLY A 813 19.68 -21.49 8.27
C GLY A 813 20.76 -21.82 7.23
N LYS A 814 22.04 -21.52 7.53
CA LYS A 814 23.18 -21.89 6.69
C LYS A 814 23.15 -23.38 6.30
N TYR A 815 22.77 -24.26 7.24
CA TYR A 815 22.68 -25.70 6.99
C TYR A 815 21.67 -26.04 5.87
N VAL A 816 20.51 -25.39 5.86
CA VAL A 816 19.48 -25.62 4.83
C VAL A 816 19.86 -24.96 3.51
N VAL A 817 20.44 -23.76 3.56
CA VAL A 817 20.88 -23.00 2.37
C VAL A 817 22.00 -23.72 1.62
N ASP A 818 22.93 -24.36 2.33
CA ASP A 818 24.03 -25.14 1.74
C ASP A 818 23.55 -26.49 1.14
N GLY A 819 22.25 -26.81 1.26
CA GLY A 819 21.65 -28.00 0.65
C GLY A 819 21.94 -29.31 1.39
N GLU A 820 22.28 -29.25 2.68
CA GLU A 820 22.54 -30.40 3.54
C GLU A 820 21.25 -31.22 3.82
N LYS A 821 21.37 -32.32 4.57
CA LYS A 821 20.22 -33.21 4.89
C LYS A 821 19.18 -32.51 5.75
N ALA A 822 18.13 -31.97 5.13
CA ALA A 822 17.03 -31.25 5.78
C ALA A 822 15.66 -31.82 5.41
N PHE A 823 14.61 -31.45 6.15
CA PHE A 823 13.27 -31.99 5.97
C PHE A 823 12.44 -31.15 5.00
N ARG A 824 12.03 -31.74 3.87
CA ARG A 824 11.21 -31.09 2.83
C ARG A 824 9.73 -31.46 2.97
N PHE A 825 8.84 -30.47 2.94
CA PHE A 825 7.38 -30.67 3.01
C PHE A 825 6.60 -29.63 2.18
N SER A 826 5.29 -29.88 2.02
CA SER A 826 4.36 -28.95 1.37
C SER A 826 3.65 -28.08 2.41
N PRO A 827 3.71 -26.73 2.32
CA PRO A 827 2.92 -25.85 3.20
C PRO A 827 1.41 -26.09 3.09
N VAL A 828 0.90 -26.37 1.88
CA VAL A 828 -0.52 -26.64 1.61
C VAL A 828 -0.94 -28.03 2.12
N PHE A 829 -0.06 -29.03 1.95
CA PHE A 829 -0.30 -30.41 2.37
C PHE A 829 0.78 -30.94 3.32
N PRO A 830 0.89 -30.40 4.55
CA PRO A 830 2.01 -30.67 5.45
C PRO A 830 2.05 -32.10 6.01
N THR A 831 0.94 -32.83 5.91
CA THR A 831 0.82 -34.21 6.41
C THR A 831 1.18 -35.28 5.37
N ILE A 832 1.36 -34.90 4.10
CA ILE A 832 1.74 -35.85 3.05
C ILE A 832 3.19 -36.28 3.25
N GLU A 833 3.41 -37.57 3.43
CA GLU A 833 4.76 -38.15 3.51
C GLU A 833 5.18 -38.70 2.16
N ASN A 834 6.33 -38.25 1.66
CA ASN A 834 6.93 -38.74 0.41
C ASN A 834 7.96 -39.88 0.63
N ASN A 835 8.29 -40.16 1.90
CA ASN A 835 9.42 -41.03 2.27
C ASN A 835 8.96 -42.15 3.20
N SER A 836 9.42 -43.38 2.95
CA SER A 836 9.26 -44.51 3.88
C SER A 836 9.92 -44.20 5.24
N ALA A 837 9.48 -44.85 6.32
CA ALA A 837 10.05 -44.65 7.66
C ALA A 837 11.57 -44.85 7.68
N LYS A 838 12.04 -45.91 6.99
CA LYS A 838 13.46 -46.22 6.83
C LYS A 838 14.25 -45.18 6.05
N ASP A 839 13.63 -44.52 5.06
CA ASP A 839 14.29 -43.45 4.29
C ASP A 839 14.32 -42.14 5.08
N GLN A 840 13.26 -41.82 5.84
CA GLN A 840 13.28 -40.69 6.78
C GLN A 840 14.41 -40.84 7.80
N PHE A 841 14.63 -42.05 8.31
CA PHE A 841 15.76 -42.33 9.20
C PHE A 841 17.13 -42.08 8.53
N LYS A 842 17.36 -42.61 7.33
CA LYS A 842 18.66 -42.46 6.63
C LYS A 842 18.99 -41.04 6.20
N ASN A 843 17.95 -40.27 5.90
CA ASN A 843 18.06 -38.91 5.36
C ASN A 843 17.80 -37.84 6.43
N SER A 844 17.63 -38.23 7.70
CA SER A 844 17.48 -37.30 8.80
C SER A 844 18.74 -36.46 8.96
N GLN A 845 18.54 -35.22 9.41
CA GLN A 845 19.59 -34.38 9.94
C GLN A 845 20.28 -35.07 11.12
N VAL A 846 21.61 -35.01 11.16
CA VAL A 846 22.46 -35.57 12.23
C VAL A 846 23.35 -34.52 12.89
N GLU A 847 23.62 -33.41 12.19
CA GLU A 847 24.44 -32.30 12.65
C GLU A 847 23.74 -30.97 12.30
N PHE A 848 24.14 -29.88 12.97
CA PHE A 848 23.65 -28.53 12.67
C PHE A 848 24.69 -27.46 12.98
N TYR A 849 24.49 -26.25 12.44
CA TYR A 849 25.33 -25.08 12.74
C TYR A 849 24.75 -24.25 13.89
N ALA A 850 25.63 -23.78 14.78
CA ALA A 850 25.34 -22.81 15.83
C ALA A 850 26.43 -21.73 15.89
N VAL A 851 26.11 -20.56 16.45
CA VAL A 851 27.11 -19.52 16.74
C VAL A 851 27.89 -19.92 17.99
N ASP A 852 29.21 -19.91 17.91
CA ASP A 852 30.09 -20.19 19.04
C ASP A 852 30.31 -18.93 19.89
N LEU A 853 29.79 -18.93 21.12
CA LEU A 853 29.93 -17.80 22.05
C LEU A 853 31.27 -17.80 22.81
N ASN A 854 32.06 -18.88 22.75
CA ASN A 854 33.36 -18.95 23.41
C ASN A 854 34.49 -18.28 22.59
N LYS A 855 34.32 -18.14 21.27
CA LYS A 855 35.28 -17.46 20.40
C LYS A 855 35.30 -15.94 20.65
N LYS A 856 36.11 -15.51 21.62
CA LYS A 856 36.32 -14.10 21.96
C LYS A 856 37.24 -13.37 20.96
N ASP A 857 38.28 -14.05 20.49
CA ASP A 857 39.17 -13.58 19.43
C ASP A 857 38.80 -14.29 18.13
N LEU A 858 38.01 -13.61 17.32
CA LEU A 858 37.45 -14.14 16.08
C LEU A 858 38.43 -13.88 14.94
N ASP A 859 38.99 -14.94 14.35
CA ASP A 859 39.75 -14.81 13.10
C ASP A 859 38.80 -14.88 11.90
N LEU A 860 38.40 -13.71 11.41
CA LEU A 860 37.49 -13.59 10.27
C LEU A 860 38.13 -14.00 8.93
N LEU A 861 39.44 -14.26 8.88
CA LEU A 861 40.11 -14.79 7.69
C LEU A 861 39.81 -16.28 7.46
N GLU A 862 39.33 -17.01 8.49
CA GLU A 862 38.82 -18.38 8.34
C GLU A 862 37.57 -18.47 7.44
N GLY A 863 36.99 -17.32 7.06
CA GLY A 863 35.87 -17.21 6.15
C GLY A 863 34.52 -17.15 6.85
N ASP A 864 33.48 -17.64 6.16
CA ASP A 864 32.08 -17.59 6.60
C ASP A 864 31.74 -18.56 7.75
N THR A 865 32.66 -19.45 8.12
CA THR A 865 32.56 -20.36 9.25
C THR A 865 33.32 -19.92 10.50
N ALA A 866 34.05 -18.79 10.43
CA ALA A 866 34.88 -18.29 11.54
C ALA A 866 34.15 -18.22 12.89
N GLY A 867 32.89 -17.76 12.89
CA GLY A 867 32.05 -17.61 14.09
C GLY A 867 31.14 -18.81 14.39
N LEU A 868 31.27 -19.90 13.66
CA LEU A 868 30.36 -21.04 13.72
C LEU A 868 31.03 -22.27 14.32
N ILE A 869 30.18 -23.11 14.92
CA ILE A 869 30.50 -24.47 15.33
C ILE A 869 29.46 -25.43 14.78
N ARG A 870 29.89 -26.65 14.42
CA ARG A 870 29.02 -27.73 13.95
C ARG A 870 28.82 -28.69 15.12
N LEU A 871 27.57 -28.96 15.47
CA LEU A 871 27.17 -29.76 16.63
C LEU A 871 26.35 -30.96 16.19
N ASP A 872 26.44 -32.05 16.94
CA ASP A 872 25.59 -33.23 16.76
C ASP A 872 24.18 -32.99 17.29
N ILE A 873 23.18 -33.63 16.69
CA ILE A 873 21.78 -33.56 17.12
C ILE A 873 21.60 -34.03 18.57
N ASP A 874 22.46 -34.92 19.08
CA ASP A 874 22.42 -35.36 20.47
C ASP A 874 22.63 -34.19 21.46
N GLU A 875 23.48 -33.22 21.12
CA GLU A 875 23.64 -32.00 21.93
C GLU A 875 22.37 -31.14 21.94
N ALA A 876 21.66 -31.06 20.81
CA ALA A 876 20.38 -30.35 20.75
C ALA A 876 19.29 -31.05 21.58
N GLU A 877 19.40 -32.36 21.80
CA GLU A 877 18.54 -33.10 22.73
C GLU A 877 18.83 -32.70 24.18
N GLU A 878 20.11 -32.64 24.57
CA GLU A 878 20.53 -32.20 25.90
C GLU A 878 20.10 -30.75 26.20
N HIS A 879 20.13 -29.88 25.20
CA HIS A 879 19.62 -28.51 25.28
C HIS A 879 18.09 -28.42 25.41
N GLY A 880 17.35 -29.52 25.24
CA GLY A 880 15.88 -29.57 25.30
C GLY A 880 15.18 -28.95 24.09
N ASN A 881 15.91 -28.63 23.02
CA ASN A 881 15.41 -27.92 21.85
C ASN A 881 14.62 -28.86 20.90
N LEU A 882 14.92 -30.16 20.92
CA LEU A 882 14.36 -31.14 19.98
C LEU A 882 12.94 -31.65 20.27
N VAL A 883 12.35 -31.32 21.42
CA VAL A 883 11.11 -31.93 21.93
C VAL A 883 9.96 -31.92 20.91
N HIS A 884 9.82 -30.84 20.13
CA HIS A 884 8.77 -30.70 19.11
C HIS A 884 9.28 -30.90 17.66
N CYS A 885 10.58 -31.13 17.48
CA CYS A 885 11.24 -31.21 16.17
C CYS A 885 11.57 -32.66 15.76
N ALA A 886 11.70 -33.57 16.73
CA ALA A 886 12.13 -34.94 16.50
C ALA A 886 11.03 -35.98 16.73
N SER A 887 11.23 -37.14 16.10
CA SER A 887 10.49 -38.39 16.31
C SER A 887 11.48 -39.55 16.53
N VAL A 888 10.98 -40.71 16.95
CA VAL A 888 11.78 -41.92 17.21
C VAL A 888 11.49 -42.98 16.16
N TYR A 889 12.54 -43.55 15.56
CA TYR A 889 12.42 -44.69 14.65
C TYR A 889 12.47 -46.02 15.42
N ASN A 890 11.51 -46.92 15.15
CA ASN A 890 11.59 -48.30 15.62
C ASN A 890 11.97 -49.21 14.45
N SER A 891 13.19 -49.75 14.48
CA SER A 891 13.71 -50.64 13.42
C SER A 891 13.05 -52.03 13.39
N MET A 892 12.38 -52.45 14.46
CA MET A 892 11.71 -53.77 14.52
C MET A 892 10.33 -53.73 13.87
N SER A 893 9.58 -52.65 14.06
CA SER A 893 8.23 -52.47 13.50
C SER A 893 8.19 -51.59 12.24
N ASP A 894 9.31 -50.98 11.85
CA ASP A 894 9.42 -50.01 10.76
C ASP A 894 8.44 -48.83 10.90
N THR A 895 8.21 -48.39 12.14
CA THR A 895 7.29 -47.30 12.50
C THR A 895 8.03 -46.10 13.08
N ILE A 896 7.44 -44.92 12.92
CA ILE A 896 7.93 -43.67 13.53
C ILE A 896 6.94 -43.23 14.61
N SER A 897 7.45 -42.97 15.81
CA SER A 897 6.68 -42.45 16.93
C SER A 897 7.05 -40.98 17.18
N PRO A 898 6.10 -40.03 17.10
CA PRO A 898 6.36 -38.61 17.38
C PRO A 898 6.85 -38.35 18.80
N GLY A 899 7.76 -37.37 18.96
CA GLY A 899 8.31 -36.97 20.26
C GLY A 899 9.59 -37.72 20.63
N LEU A 900 9.99 -37.60 21.90
CA LEU A 900 11.25 -38.14 22.45
C LEU A 900 11.05 -39.16 23.58
N ASP A 901 9.79 -39.48 23.94
CA ASP A 901 9.44 -40.31 25.11
C ASP A 901 9.87 -41.78 24.98
N ILE A 902 10.17 -42.21 23.75
CA ILE A 902 10.55 -43.59 23.44
C ILE A 902 12.06 -43.65 23.16
N MET A 903 12.70 -44.73 23.60
CA MET A 903 14.11 -44.99 23.31
C MET A 903 14.27 -45.48 21.86
N GLY A 904 15.19 -44.86 21.11
CA GLY A 904 15.53 -45.27 19.75
C GLY A 904 16.19 -44.14 18.95
N PRO A 905 16.64 -44.42 17.71
CA PRO A 905 17.27 -43.42 16.84
C PRO A 905 16.35 -42.23 16.54
N ARG A 906 16.90 -41.02 16.56
CA ARG A 906 16.16 -39.77 16.32
C ARG A 906 15.98 -39.52 14.83
N ILE A 907 14.78 -39.04 14.45
CA ILE A 907 14.44 -38.55 13.13
C ILE A 907 13.94 -37.12 13.26
N ILE A 908 14.59 -36.18 12.57
CA ILE A 908 14.17 -34.78 12.49
C ILE A 908 13.14 -34.65 11.37
N ASN A 909 11.84 -34.74 11.73
CA ASN A 909 10.70 -34.67 10.81
C ASN A 909 9.58 -33.73 11.26
N PHE A 910 9.75 -33.05 12.40
CA PHE A 910 8.83 -32.02 12.90
C PHE A 910 7.37 -32.47 13.04
N ALA A 911 7.13 -33.75 13.36
CA ALA A 911 5.78 -34.33 13.39
C ALA A 911 4.81 -33.58 14.31
N ASN A 912 5.25 -33.14 15.50
CA ASN A 912 4.44 -32.36 16.45
C ASN A 912 3.94 -31.03 15.86
N ILE A 913 4.70 -30.44 14.95
CA ILE A 913 4.38 -29.17 14.30
C ILE A 913 3.54 -29.40 13.04
N LEU A 914 3.97 -30.29 12.16
CA LEU A 914 3.36 -30.48 10.84
C LEU A 914 2.09 -31.34 10.87
N LYS A 915 2.04 -32.36 11.75
CA LYS A 915 0.88 -33.27 11.86
C LYS A 915 -0.09 -32.87 12.97
N TYR A 916 0.44 -32.44 14.12
CA TYR A 916 -0.37 -32.13 15.30
C TYR A 916 -0.56 -30.62 15.54
N ASN A 917 -0.04 -29.78 14.65
CA ASN A 917 -0.27 -28.33 14.63
C ASN A 917 0.08 -27.63 15.96
N TYR A 918 1.18 -28.02 16.60
CA TYR A 918 1.69 -27.37 17.83
C TYR A 918 1.89 -25.85 17.66
N ILE A 919 2.30 -25.44 16.46
CA ILE A 919 2.24 -24.07 15.96
C ILE A 919 1.72 -24.10 14.51
N PRO A 920 1.02 -23.05 14.04
CA PRO A 920 0.49 -22.99 12.68
C PRO A 920 1.57 -22.67 11.63
N LEU A 921 2.72 -23.36 11.65
CA LEU A 921 3.88 -23.05 10.80
C LEU A 921 3.57 -23.18 9.31
N ALA A 922 2.98 -24.29 8.88
CA ALA A 922 2.67 -24.55 7.47
C ALA A 922 1.74 -23.47 6.89
N LYS A 923 0.67 -23.14 7.62
CA LYS A 923 -0.27 -22.06 7.28
C LYS A 923 0.38 -20.67 7.27
N THR A 924 1.35 -20.44 8.16
CA THR A 924 2.11 -19.19 8.19
C THR A 924 2.95 -19.04 6.93
N ILE A 925 3.66 -20.10 6.54
CA ILE A 925 4.49 -20.11 5.33
C ILE A 925 3.62 -19.94 4.09
N GLU A 926 2.51 -20.66 3.98
CA GLU A 926 1.54 -20.52 2.88
C GLU A 926 1.08 -19.06 2.72
N LEU A 927 0.58 -18.44 3.80
CA LEU A 927 0.11 -17.06 3.78
C LEU A 927 1.23 -16.08 3.40
N VAL A 928 2.41 -16.22 3.99
CA VAL A 928 3.55 -15.34 3.74
C VAL A 928 4.02 -15.46 2.29
N LEU A 929 4.10 -16.68 1.76
CA LEU A 929 4.46 -16.92 0.35
C LEU A 929 3.45 -16.26 -0.59
N ASP A 930 2.16 -16.44 -0.36
CA ASP A 930 1.11 -15.89 -1.22
C ASP A 930 1.12 -14.36 -1.24
N ILE A 931 1.24 -13.73 -0.07
CA ILE A 931 1.26 -12.27 0.05
C ILE A 931 2.50 -11.69 -0.63
N ILE A 932 3.68 -12.28 -0.41
CA ILE A 932 4.93 -11.76 -0.98
C ILE A 932 4.97 -12.00 -2.49
N LYS A 933 4.50 -13.17 -2.97
CA LYS A 933 4.40 -13.50 -4.39
C LYS A 933 3.53 -12.50 -5.13
N GLU A 934 2.36 -12.16 -4.57
CA GLU A 934 1.47 -11.16 -5.16
C GLU A 934 2.10 -9.76 -5.13
N ALA A 935 2.72 -9.38 -4.02
CA ALA A 935 3.29 -8.05 -3.89
C ALA A 935 4.56 -7.85 -4.74
N MET A 936 5.33 -8.91 -5.02
CA MET A 936 6.50 -8.90 -5.91
C MET A 936 6.14 -9.17 -7.38
N GLY A 937 4.93 -9.68 -7.67
CA GLY A 937 4.48 -10.01 -9.02
C GLY A 937 5.23 -11.18 -9.69
N SER A 938 6.01 -11.95 -8.93
CA SER A 938 6.82 -13.08 -9.40
C SER A 938 6.84 -14.20 -8.36
N PRO A 939 7.18 -15.45 -8.73
CA PRO A 939 7.48 -16.48 -7.74
C PRO A 939 8.64 -16.04 -6.84
N ILE A 940 8.59 -16.41 -5.56
CA ILE A 940 9.55 -15.95 -4.55
C ILE A 940 10.05 -17.09 -3.66
N GLU A 941 11.23 -16.88 -3.12
CA GLU A 941 11.83 -17.66 -2.04
C GLU A 941 11.90 -16.79 -0.77
N ILE A 942 11.63 -17.40 0.38
CA ILE A 942 11.82 -16.79 1.68
C ILE A 942 12.79 -17.61 2.52
N GLU A 943 13.65 -16.92 3.26
CA GLU A 943 14.42 -17.50 4.37
C GLU A 943 13.75 -17.11 5.68
N PHE A 944 13.57 -18.07 6.59
CA PHE A 944 12.92 -17.82 7.87
C PHE A 944 13.57 -18.60 9.02
N ALA A 945 13.32 -18.13 10.23
CA ALA A 945 13.63 -18.82 11.47
C ALA A 945 12.42 -18.83 12.41
N VAL A 946 12.31 -19.85 13.24
CA VAL A 946 11.23 -20.02 14.21
C VAL A 946 11.82 -20.17 15.60
N ASP A 947 11.25 -19.38 16.51
CA ASP A 947 11.46 -19.52 17.94
C ASP A 947 10.19 -20.11 18.58
N LEU A 948 10.32 -21.33 19.10
CA LEU A 948 9.22 -22.07 19.73
C LEU A 948 8.93 -21.60 21.16
N SER A 949 9.82 -20.79 21.75
CA SER A 949 9.60 -20.20 23.07
C SER A 949 8.34 -19.33 23.07
N LYS A 950 7.35 -19.73 23.87
CA LYS A 950 6.07 -19.04 23.97
C LYS A 950 6.23 -17.72 24.73
N ASP A 951 5.66 -16.65 24.18
CA ASP A 951 5.60 -15.35 24.84
C ASP A 951 4.55 -15.31 25.97
N LYS A 952 4.35 -14.13 26.58
CA LYS A 952 3.35 -13.91 27.64
C LYS A 952 1.91 -14.23 27.19
N GLU A 953 1.64 -14.24 25.89
CA GLU A 953 0.33 -14.56 25.29
C GLU A 953 0.25 -16.02 24.83
N GLY A 954 1.29 -16.83 25.06
CA GLY A 954 1.33 -18.24 24.65
C GLY A 954 1.64 -18.46 23.16
N LYS A 955 2.20 -17.46 22.46
CA LYS A 955 2.49 -17.50 21.02
C LYS A 955 3.97 -17.73 20.75
N ALA A 956 4.27 -18.54 19.73
CA ALA A 956 5.62 -18.69 19.18
C ALA A 956 5.96 -17.53 18.23
N SER A 957 7.22 -17.35 17.85
CA SER A 957 7.64 -16.29 16.92
C SER A 957 8.20 -16.86 15.61
N PHE A 958 7.68 -16.40 14.49
CA PHE A 958 8.18 -16.63 13.13
C PHE A 958 8.91 -15.37 12.67
N TYR A 959 10.17 -15.51 12.30
CA TYR A 959 11.02 -14.43 11.82
C TYR A 959 11.27 -14.58 10.33
N LEU A 960 10.88 -13.56 9.55
CA LEU A 960 11.20 -13.48 8.13
C LEU A 960 12.59 -12.82 7.98
N LEU A 961 13.55 -13.56 7.42
CA LEU A 961 14.96 -13.17 7.39
C LEU A 961 15.40 -12.61 6.05
N GLN A 962 14.86 -13.14 4.95
CA GLN A 962 15.17 -12.67 3.60
C GLN A 962 14.02 -13.04 2.64
N ILE A 963 13.86 -12.23 1.60
CA ILE A 963 13.01 -12.52 0.44
C ILE A 963 13.87 -12.44 -0.80
N LYS A 964 13.66 -13.35 -1.74
CA LYS A 964 14.33 -13.37 -3.03
C LYS A 964 13.31 -13.66 -4.13
N PRO A 965 13.31 -12.95 -5.26
CA PRO A 965 12.55 -13.39 -6.42
C PRO A 965 13.17 -14.69 -6.95
N LEU A 966 12.34 -15.69 -7.20
CA LEU A 966 12.74 -16.86 -7.97
C LEU A 966 12.77 -16.44 -9.43
N VAL A 967 13.90 -15.90 -9.85
CA VAL A 967 14.26 -15.78 -11.26
C VAL A 967 14.64 -17.18 -11.74
N GLY A 968 13.66 -18.07 -11.80
CA GLY A 968 13.77 -19.23 -12.68
C GLY A 968 13.90 -18.65 -14.08
N ASN A 969 15.03 -18.93 -14.75
CA ASN A 969 15.33 -18.57 -16.14
C ASN A 969 14.12 -17.94 -16.83
N ILE A 970 14.07 -16.60 -16.84
CA ILE A 970 12.95 -15.78 -17.36
C ILE A 970 12.78 -15.92 -18.87
N ASP A 971 13.53 -16.80 -19.52
CA ASP A 971 12.94 -17.48 -20.66
C ASP A 971 11.87 -18.41 -20.10
N ASP A 972 10.64 -17.92 -20.07
CA ASP A 972 9.45 -18.76 -20.22
C ASP A 972 9.74 -19.68 -21.40
N TYR A 973 10.38 -20.82 -21.11
CA TYR A 973 10.76 -21.82 -22.09
C TYR A 973 9.48 -22.55 -22.41
N HIS A 974 8.61 -21.83 -23.10
CA HIS A 974 7.36 -22.31 -23.59
C HIS A 974 7.71 -23.15 -24.79
N ILE A 975 7.67 -24.45 -24.58
CA ILE A 975 7.83 -25.35 -25.70
C ILE A 975 6.50 -25.32 -26.45
N ASP A 976 6.47 -24.61 -27.59
CA ASP A 976 5.39 -24.74 -28.57
C ASP A 976 5.65 -25.97 -29.42
N LEU A 977 4.80 -26.98 -29.24
CA LEU A 977 4.86 -28.24 -29.99
C LEU A 977 4.63 -28.04 -31.50
N ASN A 978 4.06 -26.90 -31.92
CA ASN A 978 3.82 -26.57 -33.33
C ASN A 978 5.06 -26.01 -34.05
N GLU A 979 5.98 -25.38 -33.31
CA GLU A 979 7.21 -24.81 -33.87
C GLU A 979 8.37 -25.82 -33.92
N ILE A 980 8.21 -26.97 -33.28
CA ILE A 980 9.23 -28.01 -33.24
C ILE A 980 9.21 -28.82 -34.53
N ASP A 981 10.33 -28.79 -35.24
CA ASP A 981 10.59 -29.70 -36.35
C ASP A 981 10.73 -31.15 -35.84
N ARG A 982 9.66 -31.94 -36.02
CA ARG A 982 9.62 -33.35 -35.61
C ARG A 982 10.71 -34.20 -36.25
N SER A 983 11.29 -33.78 -37.38
CA SER A 983 12.38 -34.51 -38.04
C SER A 983 13.72 -34.39 -37.32
N LYS A 984 13.87 -33.39 -36.43
CA LYS A 984 15.08 -33.09 -35.66
C LYS A 984 14.97 -33.45 -34.17
N LEU A 985 13.96 -34.23 -33.80
CA LEU A 985 13.75 -34.66 -32.42
C LEU A 985 14.50 -35.95 -32.12
N LEU A 986 15.27 -35.93 -31.03
CA LEU A 986 15.82 -37.14 -30.41
C LEU A 986 14.84 -37.71 -29.38
N MET A 987 14.19 -36.84 -28.60
CA MET A 987 13.31 -37.23 -27.50
C MET A 987 12.23 -36.18 -27.26
N ILE A 988 11.03 -36.64 -26.89
CA ILE A 988 9.98 -35.84 -26.26
C ILE A 988 9.34 -36.61 -25.09
N SER A 989 9.07 -35.92 -23.99
CA SER A 989 8.36 -36.47 -22.82
C SER A 989 7.42 -35.43 -22.19
N GLU A 990 6.21 -35.85 -21.82
CA GLU A 990 5.22 -35.08 -21.05
C GLU A 990 5.29 -35.34 -19.53
N MET A 991 6.28 -36.13 -19.09
CA MET A 991 6.55 -36.44 -17.69
C MET A 991 7.99 -36.04 -17.35
N SER A 992 8.26 -34.74 -17.46
CA SER A 992 9.54 -34.11 -17.17
C SER A 992 9.49 -33.29 -15.87
N MET A 993 10.64 -33.20 -15.23
CA MET A 993 10.93 -32.38 -14.06
C MET A 993 12.25 -31.64 -14.27
N GLY A 994 12.33 -30.43 -13.71
CA GLY A 994 13.39 -29.46 -14.00
C GLY A 994 12.93 -28.39 -14.99
N ASN A 995 13.73 -27.34 -15.16
CA ASN A 995 13.40 -26.20 -16.01
C ASN A 995 14.68 -25.57 -16.60
N GLY A 996 14.67 -25.25 -17.89
CA GLY A 996 15.76 -24.52 -18.56
C GLY A 996 16.19 -25.11 -19.90
N LEU A 997 17.18 -24.45 -20.51
CA LEU A 997 17.87 -24.87 -21.74
C LEU A 997 19.28 -25.39 -21.39
N VAL A 998 19.67 -26.49 -22.01
CA VAL A 998 21.05 -26.98 -22.02
C VAL A 998 21.44 -27.26 -23.46
N ASP A 999 22.44 -26.54 -23.96
CA ASP A 999 22.88 -26.53 -25.36
C ASP A 999 24.38 -26.85 -25.53
N ASP A 1000 25.06 -27.30 -24.47
CA ASP A 1000 26.50 -27.58 -24.45
C ASP A 1000 26.83 -29.09 -24.47
N ILE A 1001 25.82 -29.96 -24.51
CA ILE A 1001 26.00 -31.43 -24.36
C ILE A 1001 26.07 -32.13 -25.70
N VAL A 1002 27.15 -32.88 -25.94
CA VAL A 1002 27.34 -33.71 -27.14
C VAL A 1002 27.29 -35.21 -26.86
N ASP A 1003 27.44 -35.62 -25.60
CA ASP A 1003 27.61 -37.02 -25.20
C ASP A 1003 26.29 -37.61 -24.68
N VAL A 1004 25.89 -38.76 -25.22
CA VAL A 1004 24.71 -39.52 -24.78
C VAL A 1004 25.13 -40.94 -24.42
N VAL A 1005 24.75 -41.36 -23.22
CA VAL A 1005 24.95 -42.71 -22.71
C VAL A 1005 23.59 -43.37 -22.57
N TYR A 1006 23.39 -44.48 -23.28
CA TYR A 1006 22.10 -45.16 -23.25
C TYR A 1006 22.21 -46.68 -23.19
N VAL A 1007 21.20 -47.31 -22.59
CA VAL A 1007 21.03 -48.76 -22.61
C VAL A 1007 20.29 -49.17 -23.89
N VAL A 1008 20.86 -50.09 -24.66
CA VAL A 1008 20.28 -50.55 -25.92
C VAL A 1008 19.06 -51.45 -25.64
N PRO A 1009 17.83 -51.07 -26.08
CA PRO A 1009 16.62 -51.84 -25.76
C PRO A 1009 16.67 -53.32 -26.17
N GLU A 1010 17.23 -53.59 -27.35
CA GLU A 1010 17.33 -54.96 -27.92
C GLU A 1010 18.29 -55.88 -27.14
N LEU A 1011 19.24 -55.30 -26.40
CA LEU A 1011 20.25 -56.04 -25.64
C LEU A 1011 19.94 -56.09 -24.14
N PHE A 1012 18.90 -55.37 -23.70
CA PHE A 1012 18.52 -55.32 -22.30
C PHE A 1012 17.90 -56.63 -21.84
N LYS A 1013 18.41 -57.16 -20.73
CA LYS A 1013 17.81 -58.27 -19.98
C LYS A 1013 17.80 -57.95 -18.49
N LYS A 1014 16.76 -58.37 -17.77
CA LYS A 1014 16.55 -58.01 -16.35
C LYS A 1014 17.68 -58.48 -15.42
N ASP A 1015 18.40 -59.53 -15.80
CA ASP A 1015 19.55 -60.08 -15.10
C ASP A 1015 20.84 -59.24 -15.26
N LEU A 1016 20.90 -58.35 -16.25
CA LEU A 1016 22.07 -57.52 -16.55
C LEU A 1016 22.09 -56.18 -15.78
N THR A 1017 21.08 -55.87 -14.97
CA THR A 1017 20.94 -54.55 -14.30
C THR A 1017 22.12 -54.18 -13.40
N LEU A 1018 22.76 -55.16 -12.74
CA LEU A 1018 23.97 -54.93 -11.93
C LEU A 1018 25.22 -54.62 -12.77
N GLU A 1019 25.39 -55.32 -13.89
CA GLU A 1019 26.51 -55.10 -14.81
C GLU A 1019 26.38 -53.75 -15.52
N ILE A 1020 25.15 -53.38 -15.88
CA ILE A 1020 24.80 -52.06 -16.42
C ILE A 1020 25.15 -50.97 -15.40
N ALA A 1021 24.79 -51.14 -14.12
CA ALA A 1021 25.11 -50.17 -13.06
C ALA A 1021 26.64 -49.96 -12.89
N ASP A 1022 27.44 -51.03 -12.87
CA ASP A 1022 28.91 -50.94 -12.79
C ASP A 1022 29.51 -50.25 -14.01
N THR A 1023 28.98 -50.55 -15.20
CA THR A 1023 29.39 -49.93 -16.46
C THR A 1023 29.12 -48.43 -16.48
N ILE A 1024 27.93 -48.01 -16.02
CA ILE A 1024 27.57 -46.59 -15.93
C ILE A 1024 28.46 -45.86 -14.92
N SER A 1025 28.77 -46.49 -13.77
CA SER A 1025 29.66 -45.91 -12.76
C SER A 1025 31.04 -45.60 -13.34
N LYS A 1026 31.61 -46.52 -14.14
CA LYS A 1026 32.89 -46.32 -14.85
C LYS A 1026 32.82 -45.16 -15.84
N ILE A 1027 31.77 -45.10 -16.66
CA ILE A 1027 31.59 -44.00 -17.63
C ILE A 1027 31.44 -42.66 -16.91
N ASN A 1028 30.66 -42.61 -15.83
CA ASN A 1028 30.49 -41.39 -15.03
C ASN A 1028 31.82 -40.92 -14.41
N HIS A 1029 32.67 -41.85 -13.96
CA HIS A 1029 34.00 -41.52 -13.47
C HIS A 1029 34.89 -40.92 -14.56
N GLU A 1030 34.95 -41.53 -15.75
CA GLU A 1030 35.71 -40.99 -16.89
C GLU A 1030 35.20 -39.61 -17.34
N MET A 1031 33.89 -39.41 -17.33
CA MET A 1031 33.25 -38.13 -17.67
C MET A 1031 33.59 -37.05 -16.64
N ARG A 1032 33.64 -37.41 -15.35
CA ARG A 1032 34.07 -36.53 -14.27
C ARG A 1032 35.54 -36.11 -14.43
N GLU A 1033 36.45 -37.03 -14.73
CA GLU A 1033 37.87 -36.70 -14.95
C GLU A 1033 38.08 -35.76 -16.14
N LYS A 1034 37.24 -35.91 -17.18
CA LYS A 1034 37.26 -35.06 -18.39
C LYS A 1034 36.42 -33.79 -18.25
N ASN A 1035 35.75 -33.59 -17.11
CA ASN A 1035 34.78 -32.53 -16.84
C ASN A 1035 33.70 -32.37 -17.95
N LYS A 1036 33.15 -33.50 -18.43
CA LYS A 1036 32.14 -33.53 -19.49
C LYS A 1036 30.80 -34.03 -18.98
N ARG A 1037 29.73 -33.25 -19.19
CA ARG A 1037 28.35 -33.64 -18.85
C ARG A 1037 27.71 -34.44 -19.99
N PHE A 1038 26.75 -35.30 -19.65
CA PHE A 1038 26.10 -36.17 -20.63
C PHE A 1038 24.60 -36.39 -20.35
N VAL A 1039 23.87 -36.86 -21.37
CA VAL A 1039 22.48 -37.35 -21.23
C VAL A 1039 22.50 -38.85 -20.95
N LEU A 1040 21.70 -39.29 -19.99
CA LEU A 1040 21.63 -40.68 -19.54
C LEU A 1040 20.23 -41.25 -19.80
N ILE A 1041 20.14 -42.34 -20.58
CA ILE A 1041 18.86 -42.95 -20.97
C ILE A 1041 18.89 -44.44 -20.62
N GLY A 1042 17.88 -44.94 -19.90
CA GLY A 1042 17.76 -46.39 -19.77
C GLY A 1042 16.55 -46.88 -18.97
N PRO A 1043 16.39 -48.22 -18.92
CA PRO A 1043 15.13 -48.82 -18.54
C PRO A 1043 14.88 -48.96 -17.04
N GLY A 1044 13.60 -48.82 -16.69
CA GLY A 1044 13.09 -48.89 -15.33
C GLY A 1044 13.69 -47.84 -14.42
N ARG A 1045 13.59 -48.09 -13.12
CA ARG A 1045 13.90 -47.11 -12.09
C ARG A 1045 15.40 -47.01 -11.80
N TRP A 1046 15.96 -45.82 -11.87
CA TRP A 1046 17.35 -45.57 -11.52
C TRP A 1046 17.49 -45.34 -10.02
N GLY A 1047 18.47 -46.00 -9.40
CA GLY A 1047 18.73 -45.88 -7.96
C GLY A 1047 17.79 -46.67 -7.05
N THR A 1048 17.01 -47.61 -7.60
CA THR A 1048 16.23 -48.58 -6.82
C THR A 1048 17.13 -49.63 -6.14
N ARG A 1049 16.69 -50.17 -4.99
CA ARG A 1049 17.34 -51.35 -4.39
C ARG A 1049 16.90 -52.66 -5.03
N ASP A 1050 15.76 -52.65 -5.71
CA ASP A 1050 15.21 -53.83 -6.37
C ASP A 1050 15.66 -53.88 -7.83
N ARG A 1051 16.61 -54.79 -8.09
CA ARG A 1051 17.23 -55.03 -9.40
C ARG A 1051 16.25 -55.49 -10.48
N TRP A 1052 15.06 -55.95 -10.11
CA TRP A 1052 14.06 -56.50 -11.04
C TRP A 1052 13.10 -55.45 -11.58
N ILE A 1053 13.10 -54.24 -11.02
CA ILE A 1053 12.24 -53.11 -11.44
C ILE A 1053 13.06 -51.88 -11.87
N GLY A 1054 14.40 -51.94 -11.74
CA GLY A 1054 15.27 -50.88 -12.24
C GLY A 1054 16.76 -51.15 -12.06
N ILE A 1055 17.58 -50.14 -12.38
CA ILE A 1055 19.04 -50.20 -12.36
C ILE A 1055 19.55 -49.69 -11.00
N PRO A 1056 20.21 -50.53 -10.17
CA PRO A 1056 20.60 -50.19 -8.80
C PRO A 1056 21.91 -49.37 -8.72
N VAL A 1057 21.93 -48.20 -9.37
CA VAL A 1057 23.03 -47.23 -9.26
C VAL A 1057 23.01 -46.47 -7.93
N LYS A 1058 24.18 -46.09 -7.41
CA LYS A 1058 24.28 -45.07 -6.36
C LYS A 1058 24.33 -43.69 -6.99
N TRP A 1059 24.09 -42.64 -6.22
CA TRP A 1059 24.16 -41.27 -6.72
C TRP A 1059 25.52 -40.92 -7.35
N ASN A 1060 26.62 -41.30 -6.70
CA ASN A 1060 27.97 -41.08 -7.22
C ASN A 1060 28.23 -41.75 -8.57
N ASP A 1061 27.41 -42.73 -8.97
CA ASP A 1061 27.56 -43.46 -10.22
C ASP A 1061 26.95 -42.72 -11.41
N ILE A 1062 26.16 -41.64 -11.19
CA ILE A 1062 25.46 -40.91 -12.25
C ILE A 1062 25.50 -39.37 -12.09
N SER A 1063 26.26 -38.87 -11.11
CA SER A 1063 26.25 -37.47 -10.67
C SER A 1063 26.68 -36.45 -11.74
N PHE A 1064 27.32 -36.87 -12.84
CA PHE A 1064 27.74 -35.98 -13.92
C PHE A 1064 26.77 -35.94 -15.11
N SER A 1065 25.63 -36.64 -15.00
CA SER A 1065 24.54 -36.53 -15.95
C SER A 1065 23.79 -35.19 -15.80
N LYS A 1066 23.31 -34.63 -16.90
CA LYS A 1066 22.53 -33.36 -16.89
C LYS A 1066 21.05 -33.57 -17.19
N LEU A 1067 20.73 -34.67 -17.85
CA LEU A 1067 19.37 -35.17 -18.06
C LEU A 1067 19.39 -36.69 -17.85
N ILE A 1068 18.49 -37.18 -16.99
CA ILE A 1068 18.26 -38.61 -16.77
C ILE A 1068 16.87 -38.95 -17.33
N VAL A 1069 16.82 -39.98 -18.17
CA VAL A 1069 15.61 -40.44 -18.85
C VAL A 1069 15.36 -41.89 -18.50
N GLU A 1070 14.25 -42.14 -17.82
CA GLU A 1070 13.80 -43.48 -17.48
C GLU A 1070 12.78 -43.99 -18.51
N THR A 1071 12.96 -45.21 -19.00
CA THR A 1071 12.09 -45.80 -20.02
C THR A 1071 11.42 -47.09 -19.56
N SER A 1072 10.15 -47.31 -19.93
CA SER A 1072 9.49 -48.61 -19.73
C SER A 1072 9.59 -49.52 -20.97
N PHE A 1073 9.43 -50.84 -20.79
CA PHE A 1073 9.33 -51.85 -21.87
C PHE A 1073 8.10 -52.75 -21.69
N GLU A 1074 7.69 -53.54 -22.70
CA GLU A 1074 6.46 -54.38 -22.68
C GLU A 1074 6.32 -55.25 -21.41
N ASP A 1075 7.42 -55.82 -20.91
CA ASP A 1075 7.46 -56.63 -19.68
C ASP A 1075 8.26 -55.97 -18.53
N TYR A 1076 8.47 -54.65 -18.58
CA TYR A 1076 9.26 -53.89 -17.59
C TYR A 1076 8.58 -52.55 -17.29
N PRO A 1077 7.60 -52.53 -16.36
CA PRO A 1077 6.82 -51.33 -16.07
C PRO A 1077 7.65 -50.29 -15.34
N LEU A 1078 7.32 -49.03 -15.57
CA LEU A 1078 7.91 -47.87 -14.89
C LEU A 1078 6.91 -47.42 -13.82
N GLU A 1079 7.14 -47.84 -12.58
CA GLU A 1079 6.41 -47.31 -11.43
C GLU A 1079 6.94 -45.93 -11.05
N ALA A 1080 6.07 -45.02 -10.61
CA ALA A 1080 6.44 -43.64 -10.28
C ALA A 1080 7.61 -43.60 -9.28
N SER A 1081 8.77 -43.13 -9.74
CA SER A 1081 9.99 -43.02 -8.94
C SER A 1081 9.89 -41.85 -7.94
N SER A 1082 9.16 -42.05 -6.85
CA SER A 1082 9.08 -41.08 -5.74
C SER A 1082 10.17 -41.37 -4.68
N GLY A 1083 11.39 -41.69 -5.13
CA GLY A 1083 12.47 -42.20 -4.28
C GLY A 1083 13.26 -41.11 -3.57
N SER A 1084 12.73 -40.65 -2.44
CA SER A 1084 13.37 -39.95 -1.31
C SER A 1084 14.85 -39.49 -1.43
N HIS A 1085 15.86 -40.38 -1.46
CA HIS A 1085 17.29 -40.00 -1.48
C HIS A 1085 17.81 -39.62 -2.88
N PHE A 1086 17.34 -40.31 -3.92
CA PHE A 1086 17.77 -40.07 -5.29
C PHE A 1086 17.22 -38.73 -5.79
N PHE A 1087 15.97 -38.44 -5.45
CA PHE A 1087 15.26 -37.26 -5.91
C PHE A 1087 15.74 -35.96 -5.26
N HIS A 1088 16.10 -35.99 -3.98
CA HIS A 1088 16.70 -34.84 -3.28
C HIS A 1088 17.95 -34.33 -4.03
N ASN A 1089 18.85 -35.24 -4.42
CA ASN A 1089 20.08 -34.87 -5.11
C ASN A 1089 19.84 -34.37 -6.55
N VAL A 1090 18.84 -34.93 -7.25
CA VAL A 1090 18.39 -34.45 -8.57
C VAL A 1090 17.90 -33.00 -8.48
N THR A 1091 17.14 -32.65 -7.43
CA THR A 1091 16.65 -31.28 -7.22
C THR A 1091 17.76 -30.30 -6.84
N SER A 1092 18.67 -30.69 -5.94
CA SER A 1092 19.75 -29.80 -5.48
C SER A 1092 20.79 -29.48 -6.56
N MET A 1093 21.01 -30.38 -7.53
CA MET A 1093 22.01 -30.20 -8.60
C MET A 1093 21.42 -29.74 -9.94
N ASN A 1094 20.13 -29.36 -9.96
CA ASN A 1094 19.42 -28.89 -11.15
C ASN A 1094 19.61 -29.82 -12.37
N ILE A 1095 19.39 -31.12 -12.14
CA ILE A 1095 19.42 -32.16 -13.16
C ILE A 1095 18.00 -32.32 -13.73
N GLY A 1096 17.89 -32.38 -15.05
CA GLY A 1096 16.64 -32.72 -15.71
C GLY A 1096 16.29 -34.18 -15.47
N TYR A 1097 15.04 -34.47 -15.16
CA TYR A 1097 14.59 -35.83 -14.93
C TYR A 1097 13.30 -36.08 -15.70
N SER A 1098 13.27 -37.15 -16.49
CA SER A 1098 12.14 -37.42 -17.38
C SER A 1098 11.83 -38.91 -17.44
N SER A 1099 10.55 -39.22 -17.61
CA SER A 1099 10.07 -40.59 -17.77
C SER A 1099 9.34 -40.75 -19.11
N ILE A 1100 9.56 -41.87 -19.79
CA ILE A 1100 8.89 -42.24 -21.05
C ILE A 1100 8.32 -43.65 -20.93
N HIS A 1101 6.99 -43.76 -21.04
CA HIS A 1101 6.28 -45.03 -21.05
C HIS A 1101 6.24 -45.63 -22.46
N HIS A 1102 6.39 -46.95 -22.55
CA HIS A 1102 6.46 -47.73 -23.79
C HIS A 1102 5.24 -47.54 -24.72
N HIS A 1103 4.05 -47.35 -24.13
CA HIS A 1103 2.79 -47.18 -24.86
C HIS A 1103 2.30 -45.73 -24.90
N SER A 1104 3.20 -44.74 -24.75
CA SER A 1104 2.81 -43.33 -24.89
C SER A 1104 2.60 -42.97 -26.36
N GLU A 1105 1.45 -42.37 -26.70
CA GLU A 1105 1.19 -41.83 -28.04
C GLU A 1105 1.91 -40.48 -28.27
N THR A 1106 2.31 -39.80 -27.19
CA THR A 1106 2.83 -38.43 -27.19
C THR A 1106 4.32 -38.33 -26.87
N SER A 1107 4.89 -39.31 -26.15
CA SER A 1107 6.30 -39.31 -25.69
C SER A 1107 7.10 -40.43 -26.35
N PHE A 1108 8.28 -40.11 -26.92
CA PHE A 1108 9.13 -41.12 -27.60
C PHE A 1108 10.63 -40.78 -27.54
N ILE A 1109 11.46 -41.78 -27.84
CA ILE A 1109 12.91 -41.68 -28.04
C ILE A 1109 13.27 -42.31 -29.39
N GLU A 1110 14.00 -41.60 -30.25
CA GLU A 1110 14.41 -42.11 -31.56
C GLU A 1110 15.75 -42.88 -31.47
N TYR A 1111 15.69 -44.15 -31.08
CA TYR A 1111 16.87 -45.01 -30.92
C TYR A 1111 17.65 -45.25 -32.23
N GLN A 1112 17.02 -45.16 -33.41
CA GLN A 1112 17.75 -45.31 -34.68
C GLN A 1112 18.69 -44.14 -34.95
N LEU A 1113 18.37 -42.95 -34.44
CA LEU A 1113 19.22 -41.78 -34.55
C LEU A 1113 20.50 -41.96 -33.71
N LEU A 1114 20.37 -42.48 -32.49
CA LEU A 1114 21.50 -42.79 -31.60
C LEU A 1114 22.46 -43.81 -32.23
N LYS A 1115 21.92 -44.84 -32.90
CA LYS A 1115 22.72 -45.88 -33.60
C LYS A 1115 23.57 -45.33 -34.75
N LYS A 1116 23.21 -44.19 -35.34
CA LYS A 1116 23.93 -43.57 -36.47
C LYS A 1116 25.05 -42.61 -36.04
N GLN A 1117 25.14 -42.27 -34.76
CA GLN A 1117 26.14 -41.34 -34.24
C GLN A 1117 27.51 -42.00 -34.06
N LYS A 1118 28.54 -41.18 -33.79
CA LYS A 1118 29.89 -41.68 -33.55
C LYS A 1118 29.93 -42.48 -32.25
N LEU A 1119 30.23 -43.77 -32.36
CA LEU A 1119 30.44 -44.64 -31.20
C LEU A 1119 31.78 -44.32 -30.54
N ILE A 1120 31.75 -43.98 -29.25
CA ILE A 1120 32.96 -43.75 -28.43
C ILE A 1120 33.31 -45.02 -27.66
N GLY A 1121 32.31 -45.74 -27.15
CA GLY A 1121 32.49 -47.02 -26.48
C GLY A 1121 31.22 -47.87 -26.46
N GLU A 1122 31.40 -49.18 -26.54
CA GLU A 1122 30.33 -50.18 -26.43
C GLU A 1122 30.70 -51.19 -25.33
N TYR A 1123 29.84 -51.30 -24.33
CA TYR A 1123 30.08 -52.03 -23.10
C TYR A 1123 28.87 -52.92 -22.81
N GLY A 1124 28.79 -54.05 -23.51
CA GLY A 1124 27.66 -54.98 -23.41
C GLY A 1124 26.35 -54.33 -23.86
N ALA A 1125 25.42 -54.12 -22.92
CA ALA A 1125 24.12 -53.49 -23.19
C ALA A 1125 24.16 -51.95 -23.17
N VAL A 1126 25.28 -51.32 -22.82
CA VAL A 1126 25.43 -49.85 -22.72
C VAL A 1126 26.26 -49.32 -23.88
N ARG A 1127 25.81 -48.23 -24.50
CA ARG A 1127 26.56 -47.50 -25.53
C ARG A 1127 26.76 -46.05 -25.15
N HIS A 1128 27.97 -45.56 -25.39
CA HIS A 1128 28.31 -44.14 -25.34
C HIS A 1128 28.52 -43.63 -26.76
N VAL A 1129 27.66 -42.69 -27.17
CA VAL A 1129 27.69 -42.06 -28.48
C VAL A 1129 27.89 -40.55 -28.35
N GLN A 1130 28.52 -39.97 -29.37
CA GLN A 1130 28.82 -38.54 -29.43
C GLN A 1130 28.24 -37.93 -30.70
N PHE A 1131 27.52 -36.82 -30.53
CA PHE A 1131 27.01 -35.99 -31.62
C PHE A 1131 28.08 -35.03 -32.12
N LYS A 1132 28.00 -34.65 -33.40
CA LYS A 1132 28.92 -33.68 -34.00
C LYS A 1132 28.65 -32.25 -33.53
N ASN A 1133 27.38 -31.90 -33.37
CA ASN A 1133 26.89 -30.64 -32.83
C ASN A 1133 26.29 -30.90 -31.44
N PRO A 1134 26.30 -29.90 -30.54
CA PRO A 1134 25.61 -29.99 -29.26
C PRO A 1134 24.10 -30.25 -29.41
N LEU A 1135 23.55 -31.00 -28.46
CA LEU A 1135 22.12 -31.24 -28.32
C LEU A 1135 21.48 -30.06 -27.62
N SER A 1136 20.31 -29.64 -28.11
CA SER A 1136 19.46 -28.65 -27.44
C SER A 1136 18.43 -29.39 -26.58
N ILE A 1137 18.66 -29.40 -25.28
CA ILE A 1137 17.76 -29.97 -24.27
C ILE A 1137 16.92 -28.83 -23.68
N LYS A 1138 15.61 -28.88 -23.90
CA LYS A 1138 14.62 -27.91 -23.41
C LYS A 1138 13.74 -28.60 -22.39
N LEU A 1139 13.69 -28.06 -21.16
CA LEU A 1139 12.83 -28.54 -20.08
C LEU A 1139 11.85 -27.44 -19.71
N ASP A 1140 10.56 -27.68 -19.96
CA ASP A 1140 9.44 -26.83 -19.55
C ASP A 1140 8.81 -27.41 -18.28
N GLY A 1141 9.23 -26.89 -17.12
CA GLY A 1141 8.73 -27.33 -15.83
C GLY A 1141 7.25 -26.99 -15.59
N LYS A 1142 6.68 -26.02 -16.33
CA LYS A 1142 5.27 -25.62 -16.21
C LYS A 1142 4.36 -26.63 -16.89
N LYS A 1143 4.71 -27.05 -18.12
CA LYS A 1143 3.98 -28.09 -18.86
C LYS A 1143 4.41 -29.52 -18.49
N ARG A 1144 5.46 -29.67 -17.67
CA ARG A 1144 6.16 -30.95 -17.42
C ARG A 1144 6.67 -31.59 -18.72
N LEU A 1145 7.13 -30.76 -19.66
CA LEU A 1145 7.61 -31.20 -20.96
C LEU A 1145 9.15 -31.23 -21.02
N ALA A 1146 9.73 -32.25 -21.63
CA ALA A 1146 11.13 -32.30 -22.04
C ALA A 1146 11.22 -32.52 -23.54
N VAL A 1147 12.07 -31.75 -24.22
CA VAL A 1147 12.39 -31.92 -25.63
C VAL A 1147 13.91 -31.92 -25.80
N VAL A 1148 14.43 -32.95 -26.45
CA VAL A 1148 15.84 -33.00 -26.87
C VAL A 1148 15.87 -32.99 -28.39
N SER A 1149 16.44 -31.94 -28.96
CA SER A 1149 16.61 -31.77 -30.41
C SER A 1149 18.09 -31.75 -30.79
N TRP A 1150 18.37 -32.09 -32.04
CA TRP A 1150 19.71 -32.10 -32.61
C TRP A 1150 19.76 -31.21 -33.88
N GLU A 1151 20.90 -30.59 -34.15
CA GLU A 1151 21.14 -29.75 -35.34
C GLU A 1151 21.93 -30.44 -36.44
#